data_AF-A0A847FP25-F1
#
_entry.id   AF-A0A847FP25-F1
#
_cell.length_a   1.000
_cell.length_b   1.000
_cell.length_c   1.000
_cell.angle_alpha   90.00
_cell.angle_beta   90.00
_cell.angle_gamma   90.00
#
_symmetry.space_group_name_H-M   'P 1'
#
loop_
_entity.id
_entity.type
_entity.pdbx_description
1 polymer ?
#
loop_
_entity_poly.entity_id
_entity_poly.type
_entity_poly.pdbx_seq_one_letter_code
_entity_poly.pdbx_strand_id
1 'polypeptide(L)'
;MAGKYVVASCVAVLILLVGPALGVCASSPHAGQALPQGLDVAVQERLFEWQKLVFESRRDGNWEIYLADGDGSNPVRLTNHPADDIQARLNPGCTRIAFVSKRSGDYEIYAMGVDGSGLVQLTHSPGDDLEPLWSPDGTRIAFESRRHGQSEVYVMNADGSNAVRLTSNTSYDGHPSWSPDGGRLVFASNRNGSDGIWIMNADGSGATLYYSVADSHRPMWSPDGTHIAFDADEDQDGDRELWITSLEGMARQVGTAERAATCDRQVRSWSRDGLYLAFTYLCPVDGGLTSDLYAHDLTFHSTVRLGSGGLDARPGWETLDLLPPVSSVEPLPVRSPGPFTVSWSAVDAGPSGIKNYDVQVWDASGGTWTDWQVDTEETSASYPGVGGQLYAFRIRARDRAGNVEAWPAAADVQTRVESCPPVTSIDPLSPHAALSAMVSWSGTEQCGSTIAGYDIQARDLDGGTWTDLLVGTSSTWTRFAGLPGHRYSFRSRATDSAYNVEPWPDEGDASTTFYSWSVSGQATDNAGRPVAGPTVTIMPAASHAESGADGTYAAYALAPSPSFVTSWERAGYGTLPATSLGGVMPATVDIVLPPADNAVGDWGFESGSLAAWQPEGTYLPQIDPAAHTGAWAARLGRPPQGFGPLEVVADLGEGTHGVPAIAVDAQGRVHAVWSDGSEIWHAERRAGVWSAPENISNTPDLSTMARLVVDPLDTLHVAWSDENGGYPDVFYRQRPASGSWGAVENVTQNWDACSLSGLAVDGQGVAHVTFGYHSMAYARRGTDGNWSTPSILAQYANLHMLLVAEDEGAVHAVRHDTESLYYARSDGSGSWEPETTLTPETDRGGSPHLVVDALGGVHAVWSQAPLDGSSPPRITYAHMDPGGNWSAREPVSDGSAECGGAQVAVDDATGVVHVVWGQWPAGDIDLLHAWRAADRTWSAPQRLGPPGGDARWHSLAVDDEGTATVVWNYENSGLAET
;
A
#
# COMPACT_ATOMS: atom_id res chain seq x y z
N MET A 1 30.23 12.21 -39.20
CA MET A 1 31.68 11.91 -39.19
C MET A 1 32.30 12.65 -38.02
N ALA A 2 32.86 11.88 -37.07
CA ALA A 2 33.72 12.20 -35.91
C ALA A 2 33.48 13.53 -35.16
N GLY A 3 32.98 13.61 -33.92
CA GLY A 3 32.87 12.64 -32.83
C GLY A 3 33.73 13.10 -31.65
N LYS A 4 33.10 13.61 -30.57
CA LYS A 4 33.62 13.67 -29.18
C LYS A 4 32.52 14.17 -28.23
N TYR A 5 32.10 13.27 -27.34
CA TYR A 5 31.27 13.55 -26.17
C TYR A 5 32.12 14.22 -25.07
N VAL A 6 31.58 15.24 -24.42
CA VAL A 6 31.94 15.69 -23.07
C VAL A 6 30.63 15.88 -22.31
N VAL A 7 30.53 15.20 -21.17
CA VAL A 7 29.45 15.20 -20.19
C VAL A 7 29.48 16.50 -19.39
N ALA A 8 28.33 17.16 -19.25
CA ALA A 8 28.04 18.27 -18.33
C ALA A 8 27.02 17.74 -17.29
N SER A 9 27.38 17.66 -15.98
CA SER A 9 27.23 18.70 -14.94
C SER A 9 25.77 18.83 -14.44
N CYS A 10 25.49 18.48 -13.17
CA CYS A 10 25.18 19.39 -12.03
C CYS A 10 23.73 19.10 -11.53
N VAL A 11 23.26 19.20 -10.28
CA VAL A 11 23.66 19.86 -9.02
C VAL A 11 22.93 19.19 -7.85
N ALA A 12 23.57 19.14 -6.68
CA ALA A 12 23.01 18.74 -5.39
C ALA A 12 22.42 19.94 -4.63
N VAL A 13 21.38 19.73 -3.82
CA VAL A 13 20.90 20.69 -2.81
C VAL A 13 21.56 20.46 -1.46
N LEU A 14 21.89 21.59 -0.84
CA LEU A 14 22.77 21.86 0.28
C LEU A 14 22.09 21.58 1.63
N ILE A 15 22.71 20.78 2.52
CA ILE A 15 22.46 20.84 3.97
C ILE A 15 23.77 21.22 4.65
N LEU A 16 23.73 22.33 5.39
CA LEU A 16 24.83 22.93 6.14
C LEU A 16 25.17 22.12 7.40
N LEU A 17 26.35 21.52 7.46
CA LEU A 17 27.04 21.20 8.72
C LEU A 17 28.51 21.64 8.62
N VAL A 18 28.92 22.47 9.58
CA VAL A 18 30.25 23.07 9.69
C VAL A 18 31.12 22.20 10.60
N GLY A 19 32.27 21.71 10.12
CA GLY A 19 33.31 21.04 10.92
C GLY A 19 34.54 20.68 10.07
N PRO A 20 35.80 20.85 10.55
CA PRO A 20 36.94 21.08 9.68
C PRO A 20 37.63 19.79 9.16
N ALA A 21 37.97 19.88 7.88
CA ALA A 21 38.96 19.14 7.10
C ALA A 21 39.94 18.19 7.83
N LEU A 22 39.90 16.90 7.42
CA LEU A 22 41.07 16.03 7.32
C LEU A 22 41.01 15.25 6.00
N GLY A 23 42.17 15.13 5.35
CA GLY A 23 42.34 14.92 3.92
C GLY A 23 41.99 13.54 3.38
N VAL A 24 41.40 13.56 2.19
CA VAL A 24 41.16 12.40 1.30
C VAL A 24 42.46 12.07 0.55
N CYS A 25 42.93 10.82 0.67
CA CYS A 25 43.87 10.25 -0.31
C CYS A 25 43.07 9.51 -1.39
N ALA A 26 43.30 9.90 -2.64
CA ALA A 26 42.60 9.44 -3.83
C ALA A 26 42.88 7.96 -4.16
N SER A 27 41.85 7.22 -4.57
CA SER A 27 41.99 5.95 -5.28
C SER A 27 42.19 6.21 -6.78
N SER A 28 43.25 5.64 -7.35
CA SER A 28 43.57 5.68 -8.78
C SER A 28 42.97 4.47 -9.51
N PRO A 29 42.41 4.61 -10.73
CA PRO A 29 41.93 3.46 -11.48
C PRO A 29 42.98 3.04 -12.52
N HIS A 30 43.59 1.85 -12.46
CA HIS A 30 44.30 1.27 -13.62
C HIS A 30 44.06 -0.24 -13.79
N ALA A 31 43.43 -0.52 -14.93
CA ALA A 31 43.40 -1.69 -15.79
C ALA A 31 44.35 -2.88 -15.51
N GLY A 32 43.74 -4.08 -15.51
CA GLY A 32 44.13 -5.16 -16.41
C GLY A 32 45.29 -6.06 -15.97
N GLN A 33 45.04 -6.96 -15.02
CA GLN A 33 45.67 -8.30 -15.01
C GLN A 33 44.60 -9.35 -14.70
N ALA A 34 44.57 -10.41 -15.52
CA ALA A 34 43.64 -11.51 -15.39
C ALA A 34 43.91 -12.30 -14.10
N LEU A 35 42.89 -12.41 -13.25
CA LEU A 35 42.89 -13.27 -12.05
C LEU A 35 42.90 -14.75 -12.47
N PRO A 36 43.58 -15.66 -11.74
CA PRO A 36 43.51 -17.09 -12.02
C PRO A 36 42.10 -17.61 -11.77
N GLN A 37 41.59 -18.41 -12.70
CA GLN A 37 40.25 -19.00 -12.62
C GLN A 37 40.11 -19.97 -11.44
N GLY A 38 39.07 -19.77 -10.64
CA GLY A 38 38.60 -20.72 -9.63
C GLY A 38 38.50 -20.18 -8.21
N LEU A 39 37.88 -19.01 -8.00
CA LEU A 39 37.38 -18.59 -6.69
C LEU A 39 36.14 -17.71 -6.89
N ASP A 40 35.12 -17.97 -6.09
CA ASP A 40 33.83 -17.28 -6.14
C ASP A 40 34.02 -15.82 -5.70
N VAL A 41 33.67 -14.87 -6.58
CA VAL A 41 33.82 -13.42 -6.33
C VAL A 41 33.04 -12.99 -5.08
N ALA A 42 31.99 -13.75 -4.71
CA ALA A 42 31.17 -13.51 -3.52
C ALA A 42 31.87 -13.75 -2.17
N VAL A 43 33.01 -14.47 -2.13
CA VAL A 43 33.76 -14.73 -0.87
C VAL A 43 34.77 -13.61 -0.58
N GLN A 44 35.31 -12.95 -1.62
CA GLN A 44 36.18 -11.78 -1.43
C GLN A 44 35.40 -10.53 -1.02
N GLU A 45 34.13 -10.39 -1.41
CA GLU A 45 33.29 -9.27 -0.96
C GLU A 45 32.84 -9.38 0.52
N ARG A 46 33.08 -10.51 1.21
CA ARG A 46 32.68 -10.76 2.61
C ARG A 46 33.79 -10.58 3.66
N LEU A 47 35.03 -10.33 3.26
CA LEU A 47 36.13 -10.06 4.19
C LEU A 47 36.40 -8.54 4.15
N PHE A 48 35.70 -7.83 5.03
CA PHE A 48 35.34 -6.42 4.89
C PHE A 48 36.41 -5.38 5.25
N GLU A 49 36.24 -4.14 4.75
CA GLU A 49 36.99 -2.91 5.06
C GLU A 49 36.96 -2.49 6.55
N TRP A 50 36.07 -3.07 7.38
CA TRP A 50 35.87 -2.71 8.78
C TRP A 50 36.63 -3.60 9.79
N GLN A 51 37.35 -4.62 9.32
CA GLN A 51 38.24 -5.43 10.15
C GLN A 51 39.71 -5.18 9.77
N LYS A 52 40.60 -5.37 10.75
CA LYS A 52 42.04 -5.37 10.53
C LYS A 52 42.65 -6.69 10.97
N LEU A 53 43.67 -7.10 10.22
CA LEU A 53 44.45 -8.30 10.50
C LEU A 53 45.86 -7.90 10.90
N VAL A 54 46.27 -8.25 12.12
CA VAL A 54 47.68 -8.20 12.52
C VAL A 54 48.28 -9.59 12.44
N PHE A 55 49.52 -9.71 11.98
CA PHE A 55 50.23 -10.97 11.88
C PHE A 55 51.73 -10.76 11.96
N GLU A 56 52.48 -11.84 12.18
CA GLU A 56 53.95 -11.82 12.11
C GLU A 56 54.44 -12.42 10.79
N SER A 57 55.52 -11.88 10.24
CA SER A 57 56.13 -12.44 9.04
C SER A 57 57.64 -12.40 9.10
N ARG A 58 58.27 -13.43 8.52
CA ARG A 58 59.73 -13.51 8.36
C ARG A 58 60.22 -13.18 6.95
N ARG A 59 59.33 -12.63 6.10
CA ARG A 59 59.63 -12.29 4.69
C ARG A 59 60.84 -11.36 4.51
N ASP A 60 61.18 -10.58 5.54
CA ASP A 60 62.29 -9.62 5.52
C ASP A 60 63.56 -10.09 6.26
N GLY A 61 63.64 -11.37 6.64
CA GLY A 61 64.84 -12.02 7.21
C GLY A 61 64.78 -12.33 8.71
N ASN A 62 63.97 -11.59 9.47
CA ASN A 62 63.64 -11.82 10.89
C ASN A 62 62.14 -11.63 11.11
N TRP A 63 61.63 -12.05 12.28
CA TRP A 63 60.21 -11.93 12.60
C TRP A 63 59.83 -10.50 12.93
N GLU A 64 58.83 -10.00 12.21
CA GLU A 64 58.34 -8.63 12.31
C GLU A 64 56.82 -8.61 12.25
N ILE A 65 56.22 -7.56 12.82
CA ILE A 65 54.77 -7.36 12.86
C ILE A 65 54.29 -6.62 11.63
N TYR A 66 53.23 -7.13 11.02
CA TYR A 66 52.53 -6.55 9.88
C TYR A 66 51.07 -6.29 10.23
N LEU A 67 50.52 -5.23 9.66
CA LEU A 67 49.11 -4.89 9.68
C LEU A 67 48.57 -4.93 8.25
N ALA A 68 47.43 -5.56 8.06
CA ALA A 68 46.74 -5.70 6.79
C ALA A 68 45.24 -5.39 6.96
N ASP A 69 44.54 -5.30 5.83
CA ASP A 69 43.08 -5.36 5.81
C ASP A 69 42.59 -6.75 6.28
N GLY A 70 41.30 -6.87 6.61
CA GLY A 70 40.73 -8.11 7.18
C GLY A 70 40.95 -9.35 6.31
N ASP A 71 41.02 -9.18 4.99
CA ASP A 71 41.31 -10.24 4.01
C ASP A 71 42.81 -10.58 3.87
N GLY A 72 43.68 -9.86 4.58
CA GLY A 72 45.14 -9.98 4.51
C GLY A 72 45.79 -9.22 3.35
N SER A 73 45.01 -8.46 2.58
CA SER A 73 45.52 -7.55 1.55
C SER A 73 46.17 -6.30 2.16
N ASN A 74 46.90 -5.57 1.32
CA ASN A 74 47.61 -4.34 1.70
C ASN A 74 48.50 -4.44 2.97
N PRO A 75 49.33 -5.48 3.12
CA PRO A 75 50.15 -5.64 4.32
C PRO A 75 51.21 -4.55 4.43
N VAL A 76 51.26 -3.89 5.59
CA VAL A 76 52.23 -2.87 5.98
C VAL A 76 53.07 -3.38 7.14
N ARG A 77 54.40 -3.31 7.01
CA ARG A 77 55.33 -3.65 8.09
C ARG A 77 55.32 -2.54 9.15
N LEU A 78 55.10 -2.90 10.41
CA LEU A 78 55.05 -1.96 11.55
C LEU A 78 56.34 -1.93 12.36
N THR A 79 57.02 -3.06 12.51
CA THR A 79 58.28 -3.14 13.28
C THR A 79 59.47 -3.38 12.35
N ASN A 80 60.64 -2.87 12.74
CA ASN A 80 61.90 -3.12 12.03
C ASN A 80 63.07 -3.11 13.04
N HIS A 81 63.40 -4.28 13.58
CA HIS A 81 64.44 -4.42 14.60
C HIS A 81 65.15 -5.78 14.47
N PRO A 82 66.47 -5.91 14.72
CA PRO A 82 67.16 -7.21 14.59
C PRO A 82 66.71 -8.34 15.54
N ALA A 83 65.89 -8.01 16.54
CA ALA A 83 65.32 -8.98 17.47
C ALA A 83 63.97 -9.46 16.92
N ASP A 84 63.54 -10.66 17.31
CA ASP A 84 62.23 -11.17 16.90
C ASP A 84 61.11 -10.34 17.56
N ASP A 85 60.18 -9.88 16.73
CA ASP A 85 58.90 -9.29 17.13
C ASP A 85 57.76 -10.23 16.68
N ILE A 86 57.01 -10.77 17.63
CA ILE A 86 56.07 -11.89 17.42
C ILE A 86 54.77 -11.74 18.24
N GLN A 87 53.78 -12.61 18.00
CA GLN A 87 52.55 -12.77 18.79
C GLN A 87 51.75 -11.46 18.96
N ALA A 88 51.65 -10.66 17.91
CA ALA A 88 50.91 -9.41 17.96
C ALA A 88 49.39 -9.61 18.05
N ARG A 89 48.73 -8.76 18.85
CA ARG A 89 47.27 -8.67 18.99
C ARG A 89 46.81 -7.22 18.97
N LEU A 90 45.76 -6.96 18.20
CA LEU A 90 45.05 -5.68 18.19
C LEU A 90 44.15 -5.57 19.43
N ASN A 91 43.96 -4.35 19.92
CA ASN A 91 42.90 -4.05 20.87
C ASN A 91 41.58 -3.75 20.14
N PRO A 92 40.42 -3.85 20.82
CA PRO A 92 39.14 -3.41 20.28
C PRO A 92 39.23 -1.97 19.74
N GLY A 93 38.76 -1.76 18.51
CA GLY A 93 38.84 -0.47 17.80
C GLY A 93 40.16 -0.22 17.07
N CYS A 94 41.08 -1.18 17.07
CA CYS A 94 42.34 -1.15 16.32
C CYS A 94 43.13 0.16 16.53
N THR A 95 43.33 0.55 17.78
CA THR A 95 44.11 1.76 18.13
C THR A 95 45.49 1.44 18.66
N ARG A 96 45.68 0.24 19.24
CA ARG A 96 46.93 -0.24 19.81
C ARG A 96 47.17 -1.71 19.46
N ILE A 97 48.44 -2.06 19.43
CA ILE A 97 48.93 -3.44 19.27
C ILE A 97 49.73 -3.78 20.51
N ALA A 98 49.45 -4.93 21.12
CA ALA A 98 50.35 -5.59 22.08
C ALA A 98 51.09 -6.71 21.34
N PHE A 99 52.39 -6.83 21.54
CA PHE A 99 53.22 -7.83 20.88
C PHE A 99 54.40 -8.21 21.76
N VAL A 100 55.09 -9.28 21.41
CA VAL A 100 56.23 -9.80 22.15
C VAL A 100 57.51 -9.46 21.41
N SER A 101 58.53 -8.99 22.13
CA SER A 101 59.83 -8.68 21.54
C SER A 101 61.00 -9.18 22.39
N LYS A 102 62.06 -9.64 21.74
CA LYS A 102 63.30 -10.07 22.39
C LYS A 102 64.35 -8.96 22.57
N ARG A 103 63.97 -7.70 22.35
CA ARG A 103 64.92 -6.57 22.32
C ARG A 103 65.59 -6.26 23.66
N SER A 104 65.01 -6.69 24.78
CA SER A 104 65.55 -6.53 26.15
C SER A 104 66.48 -7.67 26.59
N GLY A 105 66.56 -8.76 25.83
CA GLY A 105 67.41 -9.93 26.13
C GLY A 105 66.62 -11.22 26.36
N ASP A 106 65.43 -11.10 26.93
CA ASP A 106 64.35 -12.08 27.05
C ASP A 106 63.10 -11.59 26.30
N TYR A 107 62.10 -12.47 26.13
CA TYR A 107 60.83 -12.06 25.51
C TYR A 107 60.00 -11.25 26.50
N GLU A 108 59.69 -10.02 26.14
CA GLU A 108 58.87 -9.11 26.94
C GLU A 108 57.70 -8.60 26.11
N ILE A 109 56.61 -8.20 26.76
CA ILE A 109 55.43 -7.62 26.11
C ILE A 109 55.64 -6.13 25.91
N TYR A 110 55.48 -5.70 24.67
CA TYR A 110 55.50 -4.32 24.23
C TYR A 110 54.12 -3.91 23.73
N ALA A 111 53.84 -2.61 23.73
CA ALA A 111 52.70 -2.04 23.06
C ALA A 111 53.08 -0.83 22.21
N MET A 112 52.34 -0.61 21.13
CA MET A 112 52.50 0.52 20.22
C MET A 112 51.14 0.94 19.65
N GLY A 113 51.08 2.12 19.03
CA GLY A 113 49.95 2.51 18.18
C GLY A 113 49.90 1.66 16.91
N VAL A 114 48.73 1.54 16.28
CA VAL A 114 48.57 0.82 15.00
C VAL A 114 49.37 1.42 13.84
N ASP A 115 49.81 2.67 13.98
CA ASP A 115 50.73 3.35 13.05
C ASP A 115 52.22 3.07 13.37
N GLY A 116 52.52 2.21 14.34
CA GLY A 116 53.86 1.90 14.82
C GLY A 116 54.45 2.94 15.78
N SER A 117 53.71 4.01 16.11
CA SER A 117 54.18 5.05 17.03
C SER A 117 54.05 4.64 18.50
N GLY A 118 54.65 5.43 19.40
CA GLY A 118 54.39 5.30 20.84
C GLY A 118 54.82 3.97 21.48
N LEU A 119 55.83 3.31 20.89
CA LEU A 119 56.35 2.04 21.38
C LEU A 119 56.79 2.12 22.86
N VAL A 120 56.26 1.22 23.68
CA VAL A 120 56.53 1.12 25.11
C VAL A 120 56.66 -0.34 25.54
N GLN A 121 57.61 -0.62 26.43
CA GLN A 121 57.73 -1.92 27.10
C GLN A 121 56.74 -1.97 28.28
N LEU A 122 55.88 -2.99 28.33
CA LEU A 122 54.88 -3.15 29.38
C LEU A 122 55.38 -4.03 30.53
N THR A 123 56.11 -5.10 30.22
CA THR A 123 56.64 -6.04 31.22
C THR A 123 58.16 -5.91 31.38
N HIS A 124 58.64 -6.15 32.59
CA HIS A 124 60.05 -5.95 32.99
C HIS A 124 60.48 -7.07 33.95
N SER A 125 60.12 -8.32 33.64
CA SER A 125 60.20 -9.43 34.57
C SER A 125 61.26 -10.45 34.16
N PRO A 126 61.91 -11.14 35.12
CA PRO A 126 62.94 -12.10 34.75
C PRO A 126 62.32 -13.34 34.10
N GLY A 127 62.50 -13.51 32.79
CA GLY A 127 61.99 -14.66 32.03
C GLY A 127 60.90 -14.28 31.02
N ASP A 128 60.59 -15.19 30.10
CA ASP A 128 59.74 -14.87 28.97
C ASP A 128 58.28 -14.56 29.37
N ASP A 129 57.78 -13.43 28.88
CA ASP A 129 56.37 -13.02 28.88
C ASP A 129 55.82 -13.12 27.43
N LEU A 130 54.78 -13.93 27.23
CA LEU A 130 54.31 -14.40 25.91
C LEU A 130 52.77 -14.29 25.76
N GLU A 131 52.29 -14.40 24.52
CA GLU A 131 50.87 -14.51 24.14
C GLU A 131 49.96 -13.44 24.80
N PRO A 132 50.25 -12.13 24.62
CA PRO A 132 49.41 -11.07 25.17
C PRO A 132 48.05 -11.05 24.46
N LEU A 133 46.95 -10.94 25.22
CA LEU A 133 45.59 -10.82 24.68
C LEU A 133 44.80 -9.75 25.45
N TRP A 134 44.25 -8.78 24.70
CA TRP A 134 43.44 -7.69 25.24
C TRP A 134 42.10 -8.21 25.78
N SER A 135 41.62 -7.61 26.87
CA SER A 135 40.24 -7.79 27.30
C SER A 135 39.26 -7.14 26.31
N PRO A 136 37.98 -7.58 26.26
CA PRO A 136 37.00 -7.05 25.31
C PRO A 136 36.71 -5.55 25.46
N ASP A 137 36.97 -4.98 26.63
CA ASP A 137 36.87 -3.54 26.92
C ASP A 137 38.19 -2.77 26.67
N GLY A 138 39.25 -3.47 26.27
CA GLY A 138 40.59 -2.91 26.04
C GLY A 138 41.33 -2.42 27.28
N THR A 139 40.80 -2.65 28.49
CA THR A 139 41.39 -2.07 29.72
C THR A 139 42.48 -2.94 30.36
N ARG A 140 42.52 -4.23 30.03
CA ARG A 140 43.45 -5.22 30.60
C ARG A 140 44.09 -6.08 29.51
N ILE A 141 45.20 -6.71 29.85
CA ILE A 141 45.90 -7.69 29.02
C ILE A 141 46.12 -8.96 29.84
N ALA A 142 45.65 -10.10 29.34
CA ALA A 142 46.04 -11.42 29.84
C ALA A 142 47.27 -11.91 29.09
N PHE A 143 48.18 -12.59 29.77
CA PHE A 143 49.42 -13.08 29.16
C PHE A 143 50.00 -14.29 29.89
N GLU A 144 50.85 -15.04 29.21
CA GLU A 144 51.68 -16.12 29.78
C GLU A 144 52.98 -15.52 30.34
N SER A 145 53.40 -15.94 31.53
CA SER A 145 54.69 -15.52 32.11
C SER A 145 55.46 -16.67 32.71
N ARG A 146 56.77 -16.72 32.44
CA ARG A 146 57.73 -17.68 33.03
C ARG A 146 58.53 -17.11 34.18
N ARG A 147 58.12 -15.97 34.75
CA ARG A 147 58.86 -15.26 35.81
C ARG A 147 59.09 -16.03 37.11
N HIS A 148 58.44 -17.19 37.25
CA HIS A 148 58.57 -18.09 38.38
C HIS A 148 59.05 -19.50 38.01
N GLY A 149 59.56 -19.69 36.79
CA GLY A 149 60.12 -20.95 36.30
C GLY A 149 59.20 -21.64 35.30
N GLN A 150 57.99 -21.98 35.72
CA GLN A 150 56.93 -22.51 34.86
C GLN A 150 56.07 -21.37 34.25
N SER A 151 55.40 -21.67 33.14
CA SER A 151 54.42 -20.77 32.52
C SER A 151 53.16 -20.68 33.37
N GLU A 152 52.73 -19.45 33.64
CA GLU A 152 51.55 -19.14 34.42
C GLU A 152 50.76 -18.02 33.73
N VAL A 153 49.45 -17.98 33.95
CA VAL A 153 48.57 -16.92 33.43
C VAL A 153 48.60 -15.71 34.36
N TYR A 154 48.84 -14.53 33.76
CA TYR A 154 48.81 -13.24 34.42
C TYR A 154 47.80 -12.31 33.75
N VAL A 155 47.34 -11.32 34.50
CA VAL A 155 46.59 -10.18 33.98
C VAL A 155 47.21 -8.88 34.47
N MET A 156 47.33 -7.90 33.60
CA MET A 156 47.77 -6.53 33.93
C MET A 156 46.82 -5.49 33.33
N ASN A 157 46.93 -4.25 33.77
CA ASN A 157 46.28 -3.13 33.10
C ASN A 157 46.91 -2.89 31.71
N ALA A 158 46.15 -2.27 30.80
CA ALA A 158 46.58 -1.90 29.44
C ALA A 158 47.83 -1.00 29.36
N ASP A 159 48.23 -0.39 30.47
CA ASP A 159 49.43 0.44 30.60
C ASP A 159 50.63 -0.33 31.21
N GLY A 160 50.48 -1.62 31.48
CA GLY A 160 51.49 -2.49 32.09
C GLY A 160 51.49 -2.49 33.63
N SER A 161 50.67 -1.66 34.27
CA SER A 161 50.57 -1.60 35.73
C SER A 161 49.76 -2.78 36.30
N ASN A 162 49.91 -3.02 37.60
CA ASN A 162 49.11 -3.99 38.36
C ASN A 162 49.10 -5.41 37.77
N ALA A 163 50.26 -5.94 37.37
CA ALA A 163 50.38 -7.34 36.96
C ALA A 163 50.06 -8.29 38.14
N VAL A 164 49.03 -9.11 38.00
CA VAL A 164 48.56 -10.10 38.98
C VAL A 164 48.68 -11.50 38.38
N ARG A 165 49.25 -12.42 39.15
CA ARG A 165 49.33 -13.85 38.83
C ARG A 165 47.99 -14.52 39.11
N LEU A 166 47.37 -15.14 38.12
CA LEU A 166 46.07 -15.82 38.27
C LEU A 166 46.20 -17.32 38.54
N THR A 167 47.27 -17.95 38.05
CA THR A 167 47.53 -19.38 38.27
C THR A 167 48.83 -19.58 39.05
N SER A 168 48.88 -20.57 39.96
CA SER A 168 50.07 -20.80 40.79
C SER A 168 50.28 -22.26 41.16
N ASN A 169 50.62 -23.10 40.20
CA ASN A 169 50.81 -24.54 40.42
C ASN A 169 52.07 -25.03 39.69
N THR A 170 52.32 -26.35 39.68
CA THR A 170 53.54 -26.93 39.11
C THR A 170 53.44 -27.30 37.64
N SER A 171 52.26 -27.14 37.04
CA SER A 171 51.97 -27.49 35.65
C SER A 171 52.15 -26.28 34.73
N TYR A 172 52.13 -26.55 33.43
CA TYR A 172 52.06 -25.50 32.41
C TYR A 172 50.65 -24.88 32.44
N ASP A 173 50.57 -23.56 32.47
CA ASP A 173 49.35 -22.81 32.18
C ASP A 173 49.68 -21.66 31.20
N GLY A 174 49.05 -21.67 30.02
CA GLY A 174 49.35 -20.69 28.99
C GLY A 174 48.24 -20.53 27.97
N HIS A 175 48.50 -19.73 26.94
CA HIS A 175 47.53 -19.36 25.90
C HIS A 175 46.17 -18.83 26.46
N PRO A 176 46.16 -17.80 27.31
CA PRO A 176 44.92 -17.29 27.89
C PRO A 176 44.08 -16.53 26.86
N SER A 177 42.76 -16.71 26.85
CA SER A 177 41.82 -15.96 26.01
C SER A 177 40.58 -15.54 26.80
N TRP A 178 40.10 -14.31 26.57
CA TRP A 178 38.97 -13.71 27.29
C TRP A 178 37.63 -14.20 26.74
N SER A 179 36.66 -14.41 27.63
CA SER A 179 35.26 -14.42 27.21
C SER A 179 34.82 -13.02 26.73
N PRO A 180 33.89 -12.88 25.77
CA PRO A 180 33.39 -11.62 25.23
C PRO A 180 32.83 -10.66 26.26
N ASP A 181 32.31 -11.19 27.37
CA ASP A 181 31.83 -10.40 28.52
C ASP A 181 32.96 -9.95 29.47
N GLY A 182 34.19 -10.42 29.26
CA GLY A 182 35.36 -10.12 30.09
C GLY A 182 35.33 -10.77 31.49
N GLY A 183 34.34 -11.62 31.77
CA GLY A 183 34.12 -12.24 33.08
C GLY A 183 34.95 -13.49 33.33
N ARG A 184 35.42 -14.17 32.27
CA ARG A 184 36.15 -15.44 32.34
C ARG A 184 37.37 -15.44 31.42
N LEU A 185 38.26 -16.39 31.70
CA LEU A 185 39.42 -16.73 30.87
C LEU A 185 39.38 -18.23 30.55
N VAL A 186 39.63 -18.57 29.29
CA VAL A 186 40.02 -19.93 28.88
C VAL A 186 41.54 -19.99 28.74
N PHE A 187 42.16 -21.12 29.07
CA PHE A 187 43.61 -21.32 28.96
C PHE A 187 43.93 -22.81 28.76
N ALA A 188 45.11 -23.10 28.21
CA ALA A 188 45.64 -24.46 28.09
C ALA A 188 46.41 -24.83 29.37
N SER A 189 46.22 -26.06 29.85
CA SER A 189 46.91 -26.55 31.04
C SER A 189 47.10 -28.07 31.08
N ASN A 190 48.27 -28.52 31.53
CA ASN A 190 48.59 -29.95 31.71
C ASN A 190 48.47 -30.48 33.15
N ARG A 191 47.68 -29.80 33.99
CA ARG A 191 47.43 -30.20 35.40
C ARG A 191 46.86 -31.61 35.56
N ASN A 192 46.20 -32.16 34.54
CA ASN A 192 45.63 -33.51 34.51
C ASN A 192 46.51 -34.55 33.79
N GLY A 193 47.76 -34.20 33.42
CA GLY A 193 48.73 -35.12 32.81
C GLY A 193 48.83 -35.05 31.27
N SER A 194 47.97 -34.29 30.61
CA SER A 194 48.02 -33.94 29.17
C SER A 194 47.50 -32.51 28.99
N ASP A 195 47.87 -31.81 27.92
CA ASP A 195 47.31 -30.46 27.68
C ASP A 195 45.80 -30.54 27.46
N GLY A 196 45.05 -29.78 28.25
CA GLY A 196 43.60 -29.66 28.19
C GLY A 196 43.14 -28.20 28.23
N ILE A 197 41.88 -27.98 27.89
CA ILE A 197 41.24 -26.65 27.89
C ILE A 197 40.55 -26.42 29.23
N TRP A 198 40.96 -25.37 29.93
CA TRP A 198 40.47 -24.99 31.25
C TRP A 198 39.82 -23.62 31.20
N ILE A 199 38.80 -23.41 32.04
CA ILE A 199 38.12 -22.12 32.22
C ILE A 199 38.24 -21.69 33.67
N MET A 200 38.47 -20.40 33.90
CA MET A 200 38.43 -19.77 35.22
C MET A 200 37.73 -18.41 35.15
N ASN A 201 37.35 -17.86 36.31
CA ASN A 201 36.91 -16.47 36.40
C ASN A 201 38.09 -15.53 36.10
N ALA A 202 37.79 -14.30 35.66
CA ALA A 202 38.79 -13.29 35.34
C ALA A 202 39.68 -12.86 36.54
N ASP A 203 39.28 -13.19 37.77
CA ASP A 203 40.05 -12.99 39.00
C ASP A 203 40.94 -14.19 39.37
N GLY A 204 40.96 -15.25 38.55
CA GLY A 204 41.71 -16.48 38.76
C GLY A 204 40.98 -17.54 39.61
N SER A 205 39.80 -17.23 40.14
CA SER A 205 39.02 -18.19 40.93
C SER A 205 38.27 -19.20 40.05
N GLY A 206 37.87 -20.34 40.63
CA GLY A 206 36.95 -21.28 39.98
C GLY A 206 37.52 -22.02 38.76
N ALA A 207 38.85 -22.22 38.69
CA ALA A 207 39.47 -22.95 37.58
C ALA A 207 38.97 -24.41 37.49
N THR A 208 38.35 -24.78 36.38
CA THR A 208 37.82 -26.12 36.11
C THR A 208 38.25 -26.62 34.74
N LEU A 209 38.54 -27.93 34.65
CA LEU A 209 38.75 -28.59 33.36
C LEU A 209 37.43 -28.53 32.59
N TYR A 210 37.49 -27.99 31.39
CA TYR A 210 36.32 -27.81 30.56
C TYR A 210 36.27 -28.84 29.44
N TYR A 211 37.38 -29.06 28.74
CA TYR A 211 37.48 -30.09 27.71
C TYR A 211 38.91 -30.64 27.63
N SER A 212 39.09 -31.92 27.28
CA SER A 212 40.41 -32.53 27.11
C SER A 212 40.35 -33.64 26.08
N VAL A 213 41.00 -33.42 24.94
CA VAL A 213 41.50 -34.46 24.03
C VAL A 213 43.04 -34.38 24.02
N ALA A 214 43.72 -35.32 23.39
CA ALA A 214 45.19 -35.33 23.36
C ALA A 214 45.73 -34.01 22.75
N ASP A 215 46.76 -33.45 23.40
CA ASP A 215 47.48 -32.22 23.03
C ASP A 215 46.60 -30.98 22.71
N SER A 216 45.63 -30.61 23.57
CA SER A 216 44.73 -29.46 23.31
C SER A 216 45.34 -28.10 23.68
N HIS A 217 45.55 -27.21 22.69
CA HIS A 217 46.29 -25.94 22.79
C HIS A 217 45.52 -24.73 22.22
N ARG A 218 45.99 -23.52 22.55
CA ARG A 218 45.54 -22.21 22.00
C ARG A 218 44.01 -22.01 21.96
N PRO A 219 43.32 -22.17 23.10
CA PRO A 219 41.89 -21.94 23.13
C PRO A 219 41.54 -20.47 22.85
N MET A 220 40.55 -20.24 22.00
CA MET A 220 40.02 -18.93 21.64
C MET A 220 38.50 -18.95 21.75
N TRP A 221 37.96 -18.07 22.59
CA TRP A 221 36.52 -17.87 22.71
C TRP A 221 35.91 -17.28 21.43
N SER A 222 34.74 -17.78 21.04
CA SER A 222 33.96 -17.18 19.96
C SER A 222 33.39 -15.83 20.38
N PRO A 223 33.15 -14.88 19.44
CA PRO A 223 32.67 -13.54 19.78
C PRO A 223 31.28 -13.49 20.43
N ASP A 224 30.41 -14.45 20.10
CA ASP A 224 29.07 -14.60 20.68
C ASP A 224 29.08 -15.30 22.05
N GLY A 225 30.18 -15.97 22.36
CA GLY A 225 30.41 -16.60 23.62
C GLY A 225 29.89 -18.01 23.80
N THR A 226 29.47 -18.65 22.72
CA THR A 226 28.84 -19.97 22.77
C THR A 226 29.83 -21.11 22.52
N HIS A 227 30.99 -20.80 21.92
CA HIS A 227 32.00 -21.78 21.50
C HIS A 227 33.43 -21.40 21.91
N ILE A 228 34.29 -22.41 21.93
CA ILE A 228 35.74 -22.28 22.06
C ILE A 228 36.39 -23.04 20.90
N ALA A 229 37.22 -22.37 20.10
CA ALA A 229 38.10 -23.01 19.14
C ALA A 229 39.45 -23.31 19.77
N PHE A 230 40.08 -24.42 19.39
CA PHE A 230 41.41 -24.82 19.88
C PHE A 230 42.07 -25.74 18.85
N ASP A 231 43.37 -25.97 18.97
CA ASP A 231 44.08 -26.98 18.19
C ASP A 231 44.39 -28.22 19.04
N ALA A 232 44.26 -29.41 18.46
CA ALA A 232 44.48 -30.67 19.17
C ALA A 232 44.91 -31.81 18.24
N ASP A 233 45.63 -32.78 18.79
CA ASP A 233 46.11 -34.01 18.12
C ASP A 233 45.36 -35.20 18.71
N GLU A 234 44.09 -35.38 18.32
CA GLU A 234 43.22 -36.42 18.91
C GLU A 234 43.67 -37.83 18.50
N ASP A 235 44.12 -38.00 17.25
CA ASP A 235 44.49 -39.29 16.68
C ASP A 235 45.96 -39.68 16.92
N GLN A 236 46.76 -38.77 17.50
CA GLN A 236 48.16 -38.96 17.89
C GLN A 236 49.06 -39.29 16.70
N ASP A 237 48.75 -38.72 15.54
CA ASP A 237 49.62 -38.82 14.36
C ASP A 237 50.80 -37.82 14.41
N GLY A 238 50.73 -36.85 15.32
CA GLY A 238 51.75 -35.85 15.60
C GLY A 238 51.46 -34.48 15.01
N ASP A 239 50.35 -34.31 14.28
CA ASP A 239 49.84 -33.04 13.79
C ASP A 239 48.63 -32.58 14.61
N ARG A 240 48.47 -31.26 14.77
CA ARG A 240 47.25 -30.70 15.37
C ARG A 240 46.25 -30.23 14.33
N GLU A 241 44.97 -30.58 14.51
CA GLU A 241 43.87 -30.01 13.74
C GLU A 241 43.08 -28.95 14.49
N LEU A 242 42.19 -28.28 13.75
CA LEU A 242 41.26 -27.31 14.28
C LEU A 242 40.08 -28.03 14.92
N TRP A 243 39.74 -27.61 16.13
CA TRP A 243 38.60 -28.12 16.90
C TRP A 243 37.73 -26.97 17.38
N ILE A 244 36.42 -27.21 17.45
CA ILE A 244 35.46 -26.29 18.04
C ILE A 244 34.59 -27.06 19.02
N THR A 245 34.38 -26.50 20.21
CA THR A 245 33.48 -27.05 21.23
C THR A 245 32.47 -26.02 21.70
N SER A 246 31.23 -26.45 21.95
CA SER A 246 30.20 -25.63 22.60
C SER A 246 30.29 -25.73 24.12
N LEU A 247 29.81 -24.70 24.83
CA LEU A 247 29.69 -24.67 26.31
C LEU A 247 28.92 -25.87 26.93
N GLU A 248 28.20 -26.63 26.11
CA GLU A 248 27.47 -27.84 26.50
C GLU A 248 28.28 -29.14 26.35
N GLY A 249 29.54 -29.06 25.92
CA GLY A 249 30.50 -30.18 25.92
C GLY A 249 30.52 -31.02 24.64
N MET A 250 29.96 -30.54 23.54
CA MET A 250 30.10 -31.18 22.22
C MET A 250 31.29 -30.55 21.49
N ALA A 251 32.38 -31.29 21.33
CA ALA A 251 33.49 -30.88 20.48
C ALA A 251 33.45 -31.61 19.14
N ARG A 252 33.86 -30.93 18.08
CA ARG A 252 34.03 -31.50 16.74
C ARG A 252 35.30 -30.97 16.09
N GLN A 253 35.97 -31.84 15.34
CA GLN A 253 37.03 -31.45 14.43
C GLN A 253 36.43 -30.61 13.29
N VAL A 254 37.13 -29.56 12.89
CA VAL A 254 36.78 -28.70 11.76
C VAL A 254 37.53 -29.20 10.53
N GLY A 255 36.80 -29.78 9.58
CA GLY A 255 37.37 -30.29 8.35
C GLY A 255 37.88 -29.15 7.45
N THR A 256 39.19 -29.06 7.23
CA THR A 256 39.80 -28.15 6.26
C THR A 256 40.23 -28.92 5.02
N ALA A 257 40.13 -28.32 3.82
CA ALA A 257 40.60 -28.95 2.58
C ALA A 257 42.08 -29.41 2.71
N GLU A 258 42.37 -30.65 2.29
CA GLU A 258 43.65 -31.33 2.53
C GLU A 258 44.84 -30.60 1.87
N ARG A 259 45.59 -29.82 2.66
CA ARG A 259 47.06 -29.78 2.52
C ARG A 259 47.64 -31.02 3.23
N ALA A 260 48.85 -31.43 2.83
CA ALA A 260 49.51 -32.68 3.24
C ALA A 260 49.35 -33.03 4.73
N ALA A 261 49.19 -34.33 5.03
CA ALA A 261 49.01 -34.93 6.36
C ALA A 261 50.26 -34.87 7.26
N THR A 262 50.97 -33.74 7.26
CA THR A 262 52.15 -33.50 8.11
C THR A 262 52.18 -32.05 8.61
N CYS A 263 51.04 -31.37 8.78
CA CYS A 263 51.00 -29.92 9.04
C CYS A 263 50.11 -29.56 10.24
N ASP A 264 50.70 -28.84 11.21
CA ASP A 264 49.98 -28.22 12.32
C ASP A 264 49.04 -27.11 11.85
N ARG A 265 47.82 -27.09 12.40
CA ARG A 265 46.85 -26.00 12.23
C ARG A 265 46.66 -25.28 13.56
N GLN A 266 47.37 -24.17 13.75
CA GLN A 266 47.34 -23.45 15.02
C GLN A 266 46.20 -22.44 15.04
N VAL A 267 45.23 -22.62 15.94
CA VAL A 267 44.12 -21.67 16.15
C VAL A 267 44.67 -20.36 16.70
N ARG A 268 44.20 -19.24 16.16
CA ARG A 268 44.72 -17.92 16.55
C ARG A 268 43.67 -16.87 16.81
N SER A 269 42.62 -16.75 16.00
CA SER A 269 41.60 -15.71 16.18
C SER A 269 40.28 -16.08 15.54
N TRP A 270 39.19 -15.54 16.07
CA TRP A 270 37.90 -15.50 15.37
C TRP A 270 37.77 -14.18 14.62
N SER A 271 37.03 -14.16 13.51
CA SER A 271 36.48 -12.92 12.98
C SER A 271 35.41 -12.40 13.93
N ARG A 272 35.20 -11.09 13.96
CA ARG A 272 34.32 -10.49 14.97
C ARG A 272 32.84 -10.86 14.80
N ASP A 273 32.42 -11.17 13.58
CA ASP A 273 31.07 -11.66 13.25
C ASP A 273 30.83 -13.12 13.67
N GLY A 274 31.90 -13.87 13.99
CA GLY A 274 31.89 -15.28 14.37
C GLY A 274 31.85 -16.26 13.18
N LEU A 275 31.94 -15.77 11.94
CA LEU A 275 31.80 -16.60 10.74
C LEU A 275 33.09 -17.30 10.33
N TYR A 276 34.25 -16.74 10.70
CA TYR A 276 35.55 -17.23 10.28
C TYR A 276 36.45 -17.55 11.48
N LEU A 277 37.19 -18.65 11.36
CA LEU A 277 38.27 -19.00 12.27
C LEU A 277 39.62 -18.80 11.56
N ALA A 278 40.43 -17.86 12.03
CA ALA A 278 41.78 -17.61 11.53
C ALA A 278 42.79 -18.51 12.23
N PHE A 279 43.66 -19.13 11.43
CA PHE A 279 44.66 -20.07 11.89
C PHE A 279 45.94 -20.01 11.04
N THR A 280 47.01 -20.55 11.59
CA THR A 280 48.30 -20.71 10.88
C THR A 280 48.46 -22.17 10.46
N TYR A 281 48.68 -22.39 9.18
CA TYR A 281 49.25 -23.65 8.70
C TYR A 281 50.76 -23.62 8.93
N LEU A 282 51.29 -24.58 9.68
CA LEU A 282 52.72 -24.73 9.93
C LEU A 282 53.17 -26.09 9.42
N CYS A 283 53.90 -26.11 8.31
CA CYS A 283 54.29 -27.34 7.64
C CYS A 283 55.81 -27.52 7.64
N PRO A 284 56.32 -28.73 7.86
CA PRO A 284 57.71 -29.08 7.62
C PRO A 284 58.03 -29.06 6.13
N VAL A 285 59.19 -28.48 5.80
CA VAL A 285 59.75 -28.45 4.45
C VAL A 285 61.25 -28.78 4.52
N ASP A 286 61.84 -29.18 3.40
CA ASP A 286 63.28 -29.46 3.34
C ASP A 286 64.09 -28.24 3.80
N GLY A 287 64.73 -28.36 4.96
CA GLY A 287 65.54 -27.29 5.55
C GLY A 287 64.81 -26.31 6.49
N GLY A 288 63.56 -26.55 6.89
CA GLY A 288 62.87 -25.71 7.87
C GLY A 288 61.35 -25.94 8.00
N LEU A 289 60.63 -24.88 8.37
CA LEU A 289 59.16 -24.83 8.42
C LEU A 289 58.68 -23.72 7.48
N THR A 290 57.54 -23.95 6.80
CA THR A 290 56.78 -22.93 6.08
C THR A 290 55.54 -22.57 6.90
N SER A 291 55.11 -21.31 6.83
CA SER A 291 53.90 -20.86 7.54
C SER A 291 53.00 -20.01 6.65
N ASP A 292 51.70 -20.25 6.70
CA ASP A 292 50.70 -19.53 5.91
C ASP A 292 49.45 -19.21 6.75
N LEU A 293 48.84 -18.06 6.49
CA LEU A 293 47.62 -17.61 7.14
C LEU A 293 46.38 -18.06 6.37
N TYR A 294 45.41 -18.61 7.10
CA TYR A 294 44.14 -19.04 6.54
C TYR A 294 42.98 -18.66 7.44
N ALA A 295 41.81 -18.53 6.84
CA ALA A 295 40.51 -18.42 7.48
C ALA A 295 39.65 -19.61 7.06
N HIS A 296 39.03 -20.30 8.03
CA HIS A 296 38.02 -21.30 7.76
C HIS A 296 36.63 -20.67 7.90
N ASP A 297 35.83 -20.73 6.85
CA ASP A 297 34.44 -20.30 6.81
C ASP A 297 33.55 -21.36 7.46
N LEU A 298 32.94 -21.02 8.59
CA LEU A 298 32.12 -21.97 9.36
C LEU A 298 30.72 -22.19 8.76
N THR A 299 30.28 -21.31 7.87
CA THR A 299 28.99 -21.43 7.18
C THR A 299 29.12 -22.39 5.99
N PHE A 300 30.09 -22.13 5.11
CA PHE A 300 30.27 -22.90 3.88
C PHE A 300 31.30 -24.02 4.00
N HIS A 301 31.95 -24.16 5.16
CA HIS A 301 32.99 -25.17 5.43
C HIS A 301 34.13 -25.11 4.41
N SER A 302 34.50 -23.90 4.00
CA SER A 302 35.55 -23.63 3.03
C SER A 302 36.75 -22.98 3.69
N THR A 303 37.92 -23.02 3.04
CA THR A 303 39.15 -22.44 3.60
C THR A 303 39.73 -21.42 2.62
N VAL A 304 39.97 -20.21 3.10
CA VAL A 304 40.48 -19.07 2.32
C VAL A 304 41.87 -18.71 2.82
N ARG A 305 42.80 -18.45 1.90
CA ARG A 305 44.16 -18.02 2.25
C ARG A 305 44.17 -16.50 2.44
N LEU A 306 44.67 -16.04 3.59
CA LEU A 306 44.80 -14.61 3.93
C LEU A 306 46.19 -14.06 3.56
N GLY A 307 47.23 -14.90 3.63
CA GLY A 307 48.62 -14.50 3.36
C GLY A 307 49.05 -14.74 1.92
N SER A 308 50.11 -14.06 1.48
CA SER A 308 50.70 -14.26 0.14
C SER A 308 52.08 -14.94 0.16
N GLY A 309 52.76 -15.02 1.32
CA GLY A 309 54.23 -15.15 1.36
C GLY A 309 54.89 -16.44 1.88
N GLY A 310 54.17 -17.45 2.39
CA GLY A 310 54.80 -18.71 2.86
C GLY A 310 55.67 -18.60 4.12
N LEU A 311 55.68 -17.43 4.77
CA LEU A 311 56.43 -17.11 5.99
C LEU A 311 55.59 -16.24 6.94
N ASP A 312 54.27 -16.35 6.87
CA ASP A 312 53.32 -15.56 7.65
C ASP A 312 52.70 -16.43 8.75
N ALA A 313 52.56 -15.91 9.95
CA ALA A 313 52.03 -16.67 11.09
C ALA A 313 51.20 -15.80 12.04
N ARG A 314 50.46 -16.47 12.93
CA ARG A 314 49.74 -15.88 14.06
C ARG A 314 48.76 -14.74 13.70
N PRO A 315 47.73 -15.00 12.87
CA PRO A 315 46.76 -13.99 12.51
C PRO A 315 45.91 -13.59 13.74
N GLY A 316 45.78 -12.28 13.96
CA GLY A 316 44.89 -11.68 14.95
C GLY A 316 43.94 -10.70 14.28
N TRP A 317 42.65 -11.00 14.30
CA TRP A 317 41.62 -10.11 13.78
C TRP A 317 41.04 -9.23 14.87
N GLU A 318 40.67 -8.01 14.48
CA GLU A 318 39.87 -7.12 15.32
C GLU A 318 39.07 -6.14 14.47
N THR A 319 38.03 -5.55 15.07
CA THR A 319 37.13 -4.59 14.40
C THR A 319 37.56 -3.13 14.62
N LEU A 320 37.29 -2.30 13.60
CA LEU A 320 37.32 -0.83 13.70
C LEU A 320 36.01 -0.27 14.28
N ASP A 321 34.95 -1.06 14.26
CA ASP A 321 33.62 -0.64 14.66
C ASP A 321 33.37 -0.89 16.15
N LEU A 322 33.17 0.20 16.89
CA LEU A 322 32.89 0.22 18.32
C LEU A 322 31.52 0.83 18.65
N LEU A 323 30.74 1.19 17.64
CA LEU A 323 29.49 1.91 17.85
C LEU A 323 28.33 0.91 17.84
N PRO A 324 27.49 0.88 18.89
CA PRO A 324 26.28 0.08 18.81
C PRO A 324 25.33 0.68 17.77
N PRO A 325 24.54 -0.17 17.09
CA PRO A 325 23.49 0.30 16.19
C PRO A 325 22.37 1.00 16.97
N VAL A 326 21.51 1.69 16.24
CA VAL A 326 20.30 2.33 16.80
C VAL A 326 19.08 1.76 16.09
N SER A 327 18.18 1.14 16.85
CA SER A 327 16.94 0.57 16.32
C SER A 327 15.80 1.59 16.32
N SER A 328 14.78 1.29 15.52
CA SER A 328 13.53 2.01 15.44
C SER A 328 12.39 1.05 15.12
N VAL A 329 11.18 1.43 15.49
CA VAL A 329 9.97 0.63 15.33
C VAL A 329 8.94 1.46 14.60
N GLU A 330 8.23 0.85 13.67
CA GLU A 330 7.11 1.52 13.02
C GLU A 330 6.00 1.82 14.06
N PRO A 331 5.43 3.04 14.06
CA PRO A 331 4.37 3.39 14.97
C PRO A 331 3.17 2.46 14.81
N LEU A 332 2.70 1.89 15.93
CA LEU A 332 1.45 1.15 15.98
C LEU A 332 0.30 2.13 16.23
N PRO A 333 -0.90 1.85 15.70
CA PRO A 333 -2.11 2.54 16.10
C PRO A 333 -2.32 2.47 17.61
N VAL A 334 -3.05 3.43 18.18
CA VAL A 334 -3.46 3.39 19.61
C VAL A 334 -4.28 2.13 19.91
N ARG A 335 -5.01 1.63 18.90
CA ARG A 335 -5.75 0.36 18.94
C ARG A 335 -5.47 -0.47 17.71
N SER A 336 -5.05 -1.71 17.88
CA SER A 336 -4.74 -2.62 16.78
C SER A 336 -5.75 -3.77 16.69
N PRO A 337 -6.16 -4.18 15.48
CA PRO A 337 -6.89 -5.41 15.27
C PRO A 337 -5.99 -6.61 15.67
N GLY A 338 -6.55 -7.66 16.26
CA GLY A 338 -5.78 -8.87 16.59
C GLY A 338 -5.96 -9.94 15.50
N PRO A 339 -4.89 -10.52 14.91
CA PRO A 339 -3.45 -10.24 15.09
C PRO A 339 -2.96 -8.98 14.34
N PHE A 340 -1.84 -8.38 14.81
CA PHE A 340 -1.21 -7.21 14.17
C PHE A 340 0.29 -7.39 13.95
N THR A 341 0.85 -6.70 12.96
CA THR A 341 2.29 -6.75 12.65
C THR A 341 3.04 -5.67 13.42
N VAL A 342 4.18 -6.04 14.01
CA VAL A 342 5.18 -5.11 14.54
C VAL A 342 6.38 -5.16 13.62
N SER A 343 6.80 -4.00 13.11
CA SER A 343 7.94 -3.86 12.19
C SER A 343 9.03 -3.03 12.84
N TRP A 344 10.29 -3.42 12.64
CA TRP A 344 11.46 -2.76 13.18
C TRP A 344 12.59 -2.69 12.17
N SER A 345 13.49 -1.73 12.38
CA SER A 345 14.71 -1.57 11.60
C SER A 345 15.82 -1.00 12.49
N ALA A 346 17.06 -1.00 12.01
CA ALA A 346 18.15 -0.30 12.66
C ALA A 346 19.08 0.36 11.65
N VAL A 347 19.74 1.41 12.12
CA VAL A 347 20.84 2.06 11.42
C VAL A 347 22.11 1.84 12.23
N ASP A 348 23.13 1.33 11.56
CA ASP A 348 24.47 1.28 12.11
C ASP A 348 25.24 2.52 11.67
N ALA A 349 25.78 3.27 12.64
CA ALA A 349 26.68 4.38 12.36
C ALA A 349 28.11 3.88 12.09
N GLY A 350 28.41 2.66 12.55
CA GLY A 350 29.61 1.92 12.26
C GLY A 350 29.57 1.25 10.88
N PRO A 351 30.74 0.81 10.39
CA PRO A 351 30.85 0.18 9.08
C PRO A 351 30.49 -1.32 9.07
N SER A 352 30.20 -1.95 10.22
CA SER A 352 29.99 -3.39 10.29
C SER A 352 28.59 -3.84 9.85
N GLY A 353 27.61 -2.94 9.94
CA GLY A 353 26.23 -3.18 9.54
C GLY A 353 25.48 -4.08 10.53
N ILE A 354 24.16 -4.18 10.35
CA ILE A 354 23.29 -4.92 11.27
C ILE A 354 23.48 -6.44 11.10
N LYS A 355 23.57 -7.15 12.22
CA LYS A 355 23.57 -8.60 12.30
C LYS A 355 22.18 -9.13 12.59
N ASN A 356 21.57 -8.71 13.70
CA ASN A 356 20.26 -9.20 14.14
C ASN A 356 19.60 -8.29 15.19
N TYR A 357 18.39 -8.67 15.62
CA TYR A 357 17.54 -7.93 16.55
C TYR A 357 17.07 -8.82 17.71
N ASP A 358 16.84 -8.19 18.86
CA ASP A 358 16.03 -8.74 19.94
C ASP A 358 14.79 -7.86 20.13
N VAL A 359 13.62 -8.48 20.25
CA VAL A 359 12.32 -7.83 20.46
C VAL A 359 11.68 -8.36 21.72
N GLN A 360 11.38 -7.46 22.65
CA GLN A 360 10.61 -7.76 23.85
C GLN A 360 9.22 -7.20 23.76
N VAL A 361 8.27 -7.95 24.33
CA VAL A 361 6.89 -7.53 24.53
C VAL A 361 6.62 -7.39 26.02
N TRP A 362 5.90 -6.34 26.38
CA TRP A 362 5.33 -6.12 27.69
C TRP A 362 3.82 -6.33 27.60
N ASP A 363 3.30 -7.21 28.43
CA ASP A 363 1.86 -7.47 28.59
C ASP A 363 1.37 -6.85 29.91
N ALA A 364 0.34 -6.01 29.84
CA ALA A 364 -0.31 -5.41 31.00
C ALA A 364 -0.87 -6.43 32.01
N SER A 365 -1.17 -7.66 31.58
CA SER A 365 -1.66 -8.74 32.46
C SER A 365 -0.55 -9.34 33.34
N GLY A 366 0.67 -9.45 32.79
CA GLY A 366 1.85 -9.98 33.48
C GLY A 366 2.73 -8.91 34.13
N GLY A 367 2.70 -7.67 33.62
CA GLY A 367 3.44 -6.53 34.15
C GLY A 367 4.96 -6.59 33.95
N THR A 368 5.48 -7.55 33.16
CA THR A 368 6.92 -7.75 32.92
C THR A 368 7.23 -7.86 31.43
N TRP A 369 8.42 -7.42 31.04
CA TRP A 369 8.96 -7.66 29.69
C TRP A 369 9.33 -9.13 29.51
N THR A 370 8.95 -9.69 28.37
CA THR A 370 9.31 -11.06 27.96
C THR A 370 9.92 -11.03 26.56
N ASP A 371 10.93 -11.86 26.35
CA ASP A 371 11.54 -12.06 25.04
C ASP A 371 10.53 -12.68 24.08
N TRP A 372 10.25 -11.99 22.96
CA TRP A 372 9.32 -12.46 21.94
C TRP A 372 10.04 -12.94 20.68
N GLN A 373 10.96 -12.13 20.16
CA GLN A 373 11.89 -12.52 19.10
C GLN A 373 13.30 -12.30 19.63
N VAL A 374 14.19 -13.29 19.51
CA VAL A 374 15.57 -13.20 19.99
C VAL A 374 16.47 -13.67 18.87
N ASP A 375 17.59 -12.98 18.67
CA ASP A 375 18.58 -13.32 17.63
C ASP A 375 17.96 -13.42 16.22
N THR A 376 16.96 -12.59 15.94
CA THR A 376 16.21 -12.65 14.67
C THR A 376 16.82 -11.74 13.61
N GLU A 377 16.89 -12.21 12.36
CA GLU A 377 17.23 -11.40 11.19
C GLU A 377 16.00 -10.80 10.51
N GLU A 378 14.80 -11.21 10.94
CA GLU A 378 13.54 -10.64 10.45
C GLU A 378 13.40 -9.18 10.88
N THR A 379 12.70 -8.40 10.06
CA THR A 379 12.40 -6.98 10.32
C THR A 379 10.94 -6.75 10.70
N SER A 380 10.12 -7.81 10.78
CA SER A 380 8.77 -7.73 11.29
C SER A 380 8.26 -9.09 11.77
N ALA A 381 7.24 -9.09 12.62
CA ALA A 381 6.51 -10.30 12.98
C ALA A 381 5.05 -9.99 13.36
N SER A 382 4.16 -10.96 13.14
CA SER A 382 2.76 -10.87 13.56
C SER A 382 2.60 -11.28 15.02
N TYR A 383 2.02 -10.40 15.84
CA TYR A 383 1.68 -10.64 17.22
C TYR A 383 0.18 -10.92 17.36
N PRO A 384 -0.23 -12.03 18.00
CA PRO A 384 -1.64 -12.42 18.06
C PRO A 384 -2.50 -11.43 18.85
N GLY A 385 -2.01 -10.98 20.01
CA GLY A 385 -2.74 -10.08 20.90
C GLY A 385 -4.01 -10.69 21.50
N VAL A 386 -4.38 -10.25 22.70
CA VAL A 386 -5.67 -10.59 23.33
C VAL A 386 -6.53 -9.35 23.40
N GLY A 387 -7.76 -9.42 22.88
CA GLY A 387 -8.71 -8.32 22.85
C GLY A 387 -8.82 -7.59 24.19
N GLY A 388 -8.66 -6.27 24.16
CA GLY A 388 -8.76 -5.36 25.30
C GLY A 388 -7.45 -5.13 26.06
N GLN A 389 -6.44 -5.98 25.86
CA GLN A 389 -5.14 -5.85 26.53
C GLN A 389 -4.24 -4.80 25.88
N LEU A 390 -3.39 -4.17 26.70
CA LEU A 390 -2.36 -3.24 26.26
C LEU A 390 -1.05 -4.01 26.14
N TYR A 391 -0.43 -3.93 24.97
CA TYR A 391 0.90 -4.43 24.71
C TYR A 391 1.85 -3.28 24.42
N ALA A 392 3.08 -3.40 24.90
CA ALA A 392 4.15 -2.49 24.55
C ALA A 392 5.33 -3.30 24.01
N PHE A 393 6.09 -2.73 23.07
CA PHE A 393 7.22 -3.38 22.45
C PHE A 393 8.46 -2.53 22.62
N ARG A 394 9.59 -3.20 22.81
CA ARG A 394 10.89 -2.57 22.72
C ARG A 394 11.85 -3.46 21.96
N ILE A 395 12.75 -2.82 21.22
CA ILE A 395 13.67 -3.48 20.31
C ILE A 395 15.09 -3.05 20.68
N ARG A 396 16.06 -3.90 20.39
CA ARG A 396 17.45 -3.52 20.30
C ARG A 396 18.10 -4.23 19.12
N ALA A 397 19.07 -3.59 18.48
CA ALA A 397 19.85 -4.21 17.42
C ALA A 397 21.26 -4.60 17.89
N ARG A 398 21.86 -5.54 17.15
CA ARG A 398 23.27 -5.93 17.25
C ARG A 398 23.90 -5.84 15.87
N ASP A 399 25.11 -5.31 15.80
CA ASP A 399 25.90 -5.22 14.57
C ASP A 399 26.80 -6.46 14.37
N ARG A 400 27.51 -6.53 13.24
CA ARG A 400 28.45 -7.63 12.95
C ARG A 400 29.77 -7.53 13.71
N ALA A 401 30.08 -6.37 14.28
CA ALA A 401 31.19 -6.19 15.21
C ALA A 401 30.86 -6.65 16.64
N GLY A 402 29.61 -7.09 16.89
CA GLY A 402 29.15 -7.57 18.18
C GLY A 402 28.78 -6.46 19.17
N ASN A 403 28.72 -5.20 18.73
CA ASN A 403 28.19 -4.11 19.53
C ASN A 403 26.66 -4.27 19.63
N VAL A 404 26.13 -3.99 20.81
CA VAL A 404 24.70 -4.21 21.13
C VAL A 404 24.11 -2.92 21.63
N GLU A 405 23.00 -2.53 21.03
CA GLU A 405 22.18 -1.43 21.52
C GLU A 405 21.64 -1.75 22.93
N ALA A 406 21.73 -0.77 23.84
CA ALA A 406 21.12 -0.92 25.15
C ALA A 406 19.59 -0.89 25.02
N TRP A 407 18.90 -1.73 25.80
CA TRP A 407 17.43 -1.68 25.84
C TRP A 407 16.95 -0.26 26.19
N PRO A 408 15.97 0.29 25.46
CA PRO A 408 15.38 1.57 25.82
C PRO A 408 14.68 1.46 27.18
N ALA A 409 14.74 2.57 27.93
CA ALA A 409 14.15 2.67 29.25
C ALA A 409 12.61 2.68 29.21
N ALA A 410 12.04 3.16 28.10
CA ALA A 410 10.61 3.14 27.79
C ALA A 410 10.32 2.14 26.67
N ALA A 411 9.05 1.83 26.46
CA ALA A 411 8.63 1.13 25.26
C ALA A 411 8.86 2.03 24.03
N ASP A 412 9.29 1.43 22.92
CA ASP A 412 9.40 2.13 21.64
C ASP A 412 8.02 2.38 21.05
N VAL A 413 7.10 1.42 21.23
CA VAL A 413 5.73 1.51 20.74
C VAL A 413 4.77 0.73 21.65
N GLN A 414 3.48 1.09 21.62
CA GLN A 414 2.44 0.40 22.36
C GLN A 414 1.10 0.48 21.63
N THR A 415 0.27 -0.54 21.82
CA THR A 415 -1.09 -0.59 21.26
C THR A 415 -2.03 -1.37 22.19
N ARG A 416 -3.32 -1.03 22.17
CA ARG A 416 -4.36 -1.82 22.80
C ARG A 416 -5.09 -2.67 21.77
N VAL A 417 -5.19 -3.98 21.98
CA VAL A 417 -5.93 -4.84 21.05
C VAL A 417 -7.41 -4.52 21.14
N GLU A 418 -8.05 -4.39 19.98
CA GLU A 418 -9.47 -4.12 19.85
C GLU A 418 -10.33 -5.27 20.42
N SER A 419 -11.51 -4.96 20.95
CA SER A 419 -12.38 -5.96 21.60
C SER A 419 -13.87 -5.60 21.57
N CYS A 420 -14.28 -4.57 20.83
CA CYS A 420 -15.67 -4.20 20.76
C CYS A 420 -16.21 -4.60 19.38
N PRO A 421 -17.31 -5.34 19.31
CA PRO A 421 -17.93 -5.68 18.04
C PRO A 421 -18.70 -4.49 17.45
N PRO A 422 -18.89 -4.47 16.13
CA PRO A 422 -19.76 -3.49 15.46
C PRO A 422 -21.22 -3.67 15.91
N VAL A 423 -22.06 -2.69 15.58
CA VAL A 423 -23.52 -2.76 15.81
C VAL A 423 -24.27 -2.50 14.51
N THR A 424 -25.30 -3.28 14.24
CA THR A 424 -26.10 -3.19 13.01
C THR A 424 -27.59 -3.02 13.28
N SER A 425 -28.31 -2.62 12.22
CA SER A 425 -29.77 -2.59 12.19
C SER A 425 -30.28 -2.82 10.77
N ILE A 426 -31.41 -3.51 10.65
CA ILE A 426 -32.22 -3.50 9.42
C ILE A 426 -33.00 -2.18 9.36
N ASP A 427 -33.07 -1.56 8.18
CA ASP A 427 -33.84 -0.35 7.96
C ASP A 427 -35.35 -0.61 8.12
N PRO A 428 -36.14 0.38 8.58
CA PRO A 428 -37.58 0.20 8.76
C PRO A 428 -38.29 -0.24 7.48
N LEU A 429 -38.94 -1.41 7.53
CA LEU A 429 -39.75 -1.93 6.42
C LEU A 429 -41.18 -1.41 6.50
N SER A 430 -41.79 -1.18 5.33
CA SER A 430 -43.24 -0.98 5.23
C SER A 430 -43.97 -2.15 5.88
N PRO A 431 -45.07 -1.92 6.62
CA PRO A 431 -45.83 -3.01 7.25
C PRO A 431 -46.29 -4.08 6.25
N HIS A 432 -46.52 -3.69 4.99
CA HIS A 432 -47.00 -4.54 3.91
C HIS A 432 -46.18 -4.33 2.62
N ALA A 433 -45.76 -5.42 1.98
CA ALA A 433 -44.93 -5.41 0.76
C ALA A 433 -45.49 -6.32 -0.36
N ALA A 434 -45.27 -5.94 -1.63
CA ALA A 434 -45.82 -6.63 -2.80
C ALA A 434 -44.89 -7.75 -3.30
N LEU A 435 -45.12 -9.00 -2.90
CA LEU A 435 -44.40 -10.24 -3.29
C LEU A 435 -42.85 -10.25 -3.18
N SER A 436 -42.20 -9.10 -3.08
CA SER A 436 -40.79 -8.87 -2.82
C SER A 436 -40.61 -7.54 -2.08
N ALA A 437 -39.64 -7.49 -1.18
CA ALA A 437 -39.28 -6.30 -0.41
C ALA A 437 -37.77 -6.07 -0.55
N MET A 438 -37.38 -4.80 -0.60
CA MET A 438 -35.98 -4.44 -0.39
C MET A 438 -35.70 -4.47 1.10
N VAL A 439 -34.73 -5.27 1.51
CA VAL A 439 -34.24 -5.34 2.88
C VAL A 439 -32.87 -4.70 2.87
N SER A 440 -32.73 -3.57 3.54
CA SER A 440 -31.48 -2.82 3.65
C SER A 440 -31.01 -2.78 5.09
N TRP A 441 -29.72 -2.64 5.32
CA TRP A 441 -29.11 -2.60 6.64
C TRP A 441 -27.92 -1.66 6.68
N SER A 442 -27.62 -1.17 7.88
CA SER A 442 -26.45 -0.35 8.16
C SER A 442 -25.75 -0.86 9.42
N GLY A 443 -24.45 -0.58 9.51
CA GLY A 443 -23.62 -0.89 10.66
C GLY A 443 -22.77 0.30 11.08
N THR A 444 -22.46 0.38 12.36
CA THR A 444 -21.55 1.38 12.92
C THR A 444 -20.45 0.69 13.72
N GLU A 445 -19.20 1.08 13.46
CA GLU A 445 -18.06 0.65 14.27
C GLU A 445 -17.90 1.53 15.51
N GLN A 446 -17.52 0.92 16.63
CA GLN A 446 -17.34 1.61 17.91
C GLN A 446 -15.87 1.84 18.29
N CYS A 447 -14.91 1.04 17.77
CA CYS A 447 -13.51 1.10 18.23
C CYS A 447 -12.44 1.43 17.19
N GLY A 448 -12.83 1.63 15.92
CA GLY A 448 -11.98 2.21 14.88
C GLY A 448 -11.51 1.24 13.80
N SER A 449 -11.87 -0.05 13.88
CA SER A 449 -11.85 -0.97 12.74
C SER A 449 -12.82 -0.52 11.62
N THR A 450 -12.80 -1.22 10.50
CA THR A 450 -13.85 -1.15 9.48
C THR A 450 -14.72 -2.39 9.56
N ILE A 451 -15.99 -2.30 9.17
CA ILE A 451 -16.85 -3.50 9.06
C ILE A 451 -16.36 -4.33 7.87
N ALA A 452 -15.99 -5.58 8.10
CA ALA A 452 -15.51 -6.51 7.09
C ALA A 452 -16.64 -7.23 6.35
N GLY A 453 -17.81 -7.38 6.99
CA GLY A 453 -18.99 -7.95 6.33
C GLY A 453 -20.20 -8.11 7.25
N TYR A 454 -21.34 -8.34 6.61
CA TYR A 454 -22.64 -8.52 7.26
C TYR A 454 -23.16 -9.95 7.09
N ASP A 455 -23.86 -10.43 8.10
CA ASP A 455 -24.72 -11.61 8.01
C ASP A 455 -26.17 -11.18 8.19
N ILE A 456 -27.06 -11.64 7.32
CA ILE A 456 -28.48 -11.31 7.33
C ILE A 456 -29.28 -12.60 7.43
N GLN A 457 -30.25 -12.61 8.34
CA GLN A 457 -31.18 -13.72 8.49
C GLN A 457 -32.62 -13.26 8.31
N ALA A 458 -33.45 -14.16 7.78
CA ALA A 458 -34.89 -14.00 7.72
C ALA A 458 -35.59 -15.13 8.47
N ARG A 459 -36.74 -14.84 9.08
CA ARG A 459 -37.61 -15.82 9.74
C ARG A 459 -39.05 -15.59 9.32
N ASP A 460 -39.68 -16.63 8.80
CA ASP A 460 -41.13 -16.68 8.65
C ASP A 460 -41.78 -16.79 10.03
N LEU A 461 -42.59 -15.81 10.42
CA LEU A 461 -43.27 -15.79 11.72
C LEU A 461 -44.44 -16.76 11.80
N ASP A 462 -44.89 -17.34 10.68
CA ASP A 462 -45.99 -18.30 10.62
C ASP A 462 -45.53 -19.76 10.80
N GLY A 463 -44.38 -19.96 11.46
CA GLY A 463 -43.87 -21.28 11.88
C GLY A 463 -42.43 -21.60 11.49
N GLY A 464 -41.68 -20.63 10.94
CA GLY A 464 -40.29 -20.81 10.51
C GLY A 464 -39.24 -20.55 11.58
N THR A 465 -38.01 -21.01 11.32
CA THR A 465 -36.80 -20.68 12.08
C THR A 465 -35.98 -19.62 11.34
N TRP A 466 -35.07 -18.95 12.05
CA TRP A 466 -34.08 -18.08 11.41
C TRP A 466 -33.27 -18.87 10.37
N THR A 467 -33.16 -18.29 9.18
CA THR A 467 -32.47 -18.88 8.03
C THR A 467 -31.54 -17.83 7.44
N ASP A 468 -30.31 -18.24 7.11
CA ASP A 468 -29.32 -17.36 6.49
C ASP A 468 -29.81 -16.90 5.11
N LEU A 469 -29.89 -15.58 4.94
CA LEU A 469 -30.20 -14.94 3.67
C LEU A 469 -28.90 -14.59 2.94
N LEU A 470 -27.96 -13.96 3.65
CA LEU A 470 -26.61 -13.65 3.20
C LEU A 470 -25.63 -13.84 4.36
N VAL A 471 -24.42 -14.30 4.05
CA VAL A 471 -23.35 -14.54 5.03
C VAL A 471 -22.07 -13.92 4.48
N GLY A 472 -21.39 -13.10 5.29
CA GLY A 472 -20.16 -12.41 4.92
C GLY A 472 -20.29 -11.48 3.71
N THR A 473 -21.44 -10.82 3.54
CA THR A 473 -21.67 -9.92 2.40
C THR A 473 -21.14 -8.51 2.66
N SER A 474 -20.59 -7.87 1.64
CA SER A 474 -20.30 -6.43 1.63
C SER A 474 -21.50 -5.59 1.20
N SER A 475 -22.57 -6.21 0.68
CA SER A 475 -23.79 -5.51 0.32
C SER A 475 -24.45 -4.92 1.57
N THR A 476 -25.15 -3.80 1.38
CA THR A 476 -26.00 -3.16 2.40
C THR A 476 -27.49 -3.39 2.13
N TRP A 477 -27.82 -4.17 1.10
CA TRP A 477 -29.20 -4.49 0.77
C TRP A 477 -29.33 -5.82 0.02
N THR A 478 -30.55 -6.36 0.05
CA THR A 478 -30.95 -7.48 -0.80
C THR A 478 -32.46 -7.47 -1.06
N ARG A 479 -32.88 -8.12 -2.16
CA ARG A 479 -34.29 -8.30 -2.47
C ARG A 479 -34.76 -9.65 -1.92
N PHE A 480 -35.70 -9.61 -0.97
CA PHE A 480 -36.33 -10.81 -0.41
C PHE A 480 -37.71 -11.03 -1.01
N ALA A 481 -37.99 -12.23 -1.53
CA ALA A 481 -39.31 -12.63 -2.01
C ALA A 481 -40.03 -13.47 -0.95
N GLY A 482 -41.17 -12.98 -0.47
CA GLY A 482 -41.97 -13.66 0.55
C GLY A 482 -43.27 -14.24 0.00
N LEU A 483 -43.82 -15.24 0.70
CA LEU A 483 -45.10 -15.82 0.35
C LEU A 483 -46.27 -14.88 0.70
N PRO A 484 -47.28 -14.72 -0.18
CA PRO A 484 -48.45 -13.93 0.14
C PRO A 484 -49.16 -14.43 1.40
N GLY A 485 -49.50 -13.50 2.30
CA GLY A 485 -50.14 -13.77 3.58
C GLY A 485 -49.18 -14.09 4.73
N HIS A 486 -47.90 -14.29 4.45
CA HIS A 486 -46.89 -14.57 5.47
C HIS A 486 -46.24 -13.29 5.99
N ARG A 487 -45.89 -13.28 7.28
CA ARG A 487 -45.10 -12.20 7.89
C ARG A 487 -43.67 -12.65 8.14
N TYR A 488 -42.70 -11.92 7.60
CA TYR A 488 -41.28 -12.22 7.78
C TYR A 488 -40.62 -11.20 8.69
N SER A 489 -39.73 -11.67 9.54
CA SER A 489 -38.82 -10.87 10.37
C SER A 489 -37.40 -10.99 9.85
N PHE A 490 -36.63 -9.92 9.91
CA PHE A 490 -35.24 -9.85 9.46
C PHE A 490 -34.34 -9.44 10.62
N ARG A 491 -33.10 -9.92 10.64
CA ARG A 491 -32.07 -9.44 11.55
C ARG A 491 -30.71 -9.36 10.88
N SER A 492 -29.88 -8.43 11.32
CA SER A 492 -28.48 -8.28 10.90
C SER A 492 -27.51 -8.57 12.04
N ARG A 493 -26.27 -8.88 11.65
CA ARG A 493 -25.08 -8.71 12.48
C ARG A 493 -23.89 -8.35 11.59
N ALA A 494 -22.87 -7.70 12.14
CA ALA A 494 -21.61 -7.43 11.43
C ALA A 494 -20.41 -8.13 12.06
N THR A 495 -19.37 -8.34 11.25
CA THR A 495 -18.01 -8.66 11.67
C THR A 495 -17.09 -7.53 11.23
N ASP A 496 -16.24 -7.04 12.12
CA ASP A 496 -15.23 -6.03 11.77
C ASP A 496 -13.93 -6.65 11.23
N SER A 497 -13.03 -5.81 10.72
CA SER A 497 -11.69 -6.17 10.23
C SER A 497 -10.75 -6.62 11.35
N ALA A 498 -11.16 -6.49 12.62
CA ALA A 498 -10.49 -7.03 13.79
C ALA A 498 -11.08 -8.38 14.24
N TYR A 499 -11.99 -8.96 13.44
CA TYR A 499 -12.70 -10.21 13.70
C TYR A 499 -13.59 -10.21 14.95
N ASN A 500 -14.00 -9.04 15.45
CA ASN A 500 -15.06 -8.93 16.44
C ASN A 500 -16.42 -9.10 15.76
N VAL A 501 -17.27 -9.97 16.32
CA VAL A 501 -18.57 -10.31 15.74
C VAL A 501 -19.69 -9.79 16.64
N GLU A 502 -20.61 -9.05 16.06
CA GLU A 502 -21.84 -8.65 16.72
C GLU A 502 -22.70 -9.88 17.09
N PRO A 503 -23.18 -9.99 18.33
CA PRO A 503 -24.12 -11.06 18.69
C PRO A 503 -25.47 -10.86 18.00
N TRP A 504 -26.13 -11.95 17.59
CA TRP A 504 -27.47 -11.85 17.01
C TRP A 504 -28.48 -11.25 18.02
N PRO A 505 -29.35 -10.32 17.60
CA PRO A 505 -30.47 -9.91 18.42
C PRO A 505 -31.47 -11.07 18.60
N ASP A 506 -32.07 -11.12 19.80
CA ASP A 506 -33.04 -12.15 20.18
C ASP A 506 -34.35 -12.03 19.38
N GLU A 507 -34.78 -10.79 19.11
CA GLU A 507 -35.88 -10.44 18.21
C GLU A 507 -35.34 -9.98 16.84
N GLY A 508 -36.20 -9.89 15.83
CA GLY A 508 -35.79 -9.32 14.55
C GLY A 508 -35.82 -7.79 14.58
N ASP A 509 -34.93 -7.18 13.82
CA ASP A 509 -34.77 -5.72 13.71
C ASP A 509 -35.95 -5.07 12.96
N ALA A 510 -36.46 -5.72 11.92
CA ALA A 510 -37.63 -5.27 11.15
C ALA A 510 -38.52 -6.43 10.70
N SER A 511 -39.77 -6.14 10.32
CA SER A 511 -40.69 -7.14 9.77
C SER A 511 -41.66 -6.55 8.76
N THR A 512 -42.11 -7.39 7.81
CA THR A 512 -43.15 -7.01 6.82
C THR A 512 -44.06 -8.20 6.49
N THR A 513 -45.29 -7.92 6.08
CA THR A 513 -46.25 -8.92 5.59
C THR A 513 -46.40 -8.82 4.07
N PHE A 514 -46.26 -9.93 3.36
CA PHE A 514 -46.41 -9.93 1.91
C PHE A 514 -47.87 -10.04 1.49
N TYR A 515 -48.29 -9.20 0.54
CA TYR A 515 -49.62 -9.25 -0.05
C TYR A 515 -49.58 -9.70 -1.52
N SER A 516 -50.69 -10.24 -1.98
CA SER A 516 -50.87 -10.72 -3.36
C SER A 516 -51.41 -9.66 -4.31
N TRP A 517 -52.15 -8.68 -3.79
CA TRP A 517 -52.75 -7.60 -4.58
C TRP A 517 -53.05 -6.38 -3.69
N SER A 518 -53.12 -5.16 -4.24
CA SER A 518 -53.51 -3.96 -3.49
C SER A 518 -54.30 -2.95 -4.32
N VAL A 519 -55.05 -2.10 -3.63
CA VAL A 519 -55.72 -0.92 -4.19
C VAL A 519 -55.39 0.31 -3.37
N SER A 520 -55.03 1.41 -4.02
CA SER A 520 -54.79 2.70 -3.38
C SER A 520 -55.45 3.84 -4.16
N GLY A 521 -55.53 5.03 -3.57
CA GLY A 521 -56.05 6.20 -4.27
C GLY A 521 -56.33 7.37 -3.33
N GLN A 522 -56.89 8.43 -3.89
CA GLN A 522 -57.28 9.61 -3.15
C GLN A 522 -58.81 9.72 -3.05
N ALA A 523 -59.31 9.92 -1.84
CA ALA A 523 -60.69 10.25 -1.57
C ALA A 523 -60.85 11.77 -1.49
N THR A 524 -61.70 12.34 -2.35
CA THR A 524 -61.98 13.78 -2.39
C THR A 524 -63.47 14.08 -2.37
N ASP A 525 -63.84 15.33 -2.05
CA ASP A 525 -65.18 15.86 -2.26
C ASP A 525 -65.32 16.44 -3.68
N ASN A 526 -66.53 16.87 -4.05
CA ASN A 526 -66.81 17.48 -5.36
C ASN A 526 -66.03 18.79 -5.63
N ALA A 527 -65.35 19.36 -4.63
CA ALA A 527 -64.48 20.53 -4.78
C ALA A 527 -62.99 20.14 -4.84
N GLY A 528 -62.67 18.84 -4.90
CA GLY A 528 -61.31 18.31 -4.95
C GLY A 528 -60.58 18.36 -3.60
N ARG A 529 -61.29 18.59 -2.48
CA ARG A 529 -60.68 18.61 -1.14
C ARG A 529 -60.57 17.20 -0.59
N PRO A 530 -59.49 16.85 0.12
CA PRO A 530 -59.34 15.51 0.67
C PRO A 530 -60.40 15.15 1.71
N VAL A 531 -60.83 13.88 1.71
CA VAL A 531 -61.85 13.36 2.61
C VAL A 531 -61.30 12.20 3.42
N ALA A 532 -61.20 12.40 4.74
CA ALA A 532 -60.72 11.40 5.69
C ALA A 532 -61.81 10.43 6.17
N GLY A 533 -61.44 9.18 6.44
CA GLY A 533 -62.32 8.16 7.02
C GLY A 533 -63.20 7.30 6.09
N PRO A 534 -63.14 7.32 4.74
CA PRO A 534 -63.68 6.21 3.96
C PRO A 534 -62.95 4.89 4.27
N THR A 535 -63.74 3.85 4.52
CA THR A 535 -63.32 2.47 4.70
C THR A 535 -63.28 1.76 3.35
N VAL A 536 -62.17 1.08 3.07
CA VAL A 536 -61.97 0.30 1.85
C VAL A 536 -62.00 -1.18 2.18
N THR A 537 -62.88 -1.91 1.51
CA THR A 537 -63.03 -3.37 1.67
C THR A 537 -62.70 -4.08 0.36
N ILE A 538 -61.87 -5.12 0.45
CA ILE A 538 -61.53 -6.00 -0.68
C ILE A 538 -62.11 -7.40 -0.41
N MET A 539 -62.77 -8.00 -1.41
CA MET A 539 -63.23 -9.39 -1.38
C MET A 539 -62.53 -10.23 -2.47
N PRO A 540 -62.27 -11.55 -2.24
CA PRO A 540 -62.71 -12.36 -1.10
C PRO A 540 -61.80 -12.34 0.14
N ALA A 541 -60.59 -11.79 0.06
CA ALA A 541 -59.62 -11.74 1.16
C ALA A 541 -59.43 -10.29 1.63
N ALA A 542 -59.98 -9.96 2.80
CA ALA A 542 -60.05 -8.58 3.31
C ALA A 542 -58.79 -8.20 4.10
N SER A 543 -58.09 -7.14 3.68
CA SER A 543 -57.50 -6.19 4.63
C SER A 543 -58.33 -4.90 4.58
N HIS A 544 -58.67 -4.38 5.76
CA HIS A 544 -59.32 -3.08 5.92
C HIS A 544 -58.27 -1.98 5.88
N ALA A 545 -58.56 -0.89 5.19
CA ALA A 545 -57.83 0.36 5.39
C ALA A 545 -58.80 1.53 5.41
N GLU A 546 -58.60 2.42 6.37
CA GLU A 546 -59.25 3.72 6.43
C GLU A 546 -58.34 4.75 5.75
N SER A 547 -58.93 5.72 5.05
CA SER A 547 -58.12 6.80 4.46
C SER A 547 -57.52 7.70 5.55
N GLY A 548 -56.28 8.15 5.33
CA GLY A 548 -55.60 9.15 6.15
C GLY A 548 -56.30 10.52 6.14
N ALA A 549 -55.80 11.43 6.97
CA ALA A 549 -56.33 12.79 7.10
C ALA A 549 -56.21 13.61 5.79
N ASP A 550 -55.28 13.23 4.93
CA ASP A 550 -55.02 13.78 3.59
C ASP A 550 -55.82 13.07 2.48
N GLY A 551 -56.80 12.23 2.85
CA GLY A 551 -57.66 11.50 1.94
C GLY A 551 -57.00 10.33 1.20
N THR A 552 -55.73 10.04 1.45
CA THR A 552 -55.05 8.89 0.83
C THR A 552 -55.48 7.59 1.49
N TYR A 553 -55.68 6.52 0.72
CA TYR A 553 -55.99 5.20 1.27
C TYR A 553 -55.21 4.10 0.53
N ALA A 554 -54.97 2.98 1.21
CA ALA A 554 -54.37 1.78 0.61
C ALA A 554 -54.85 0.51 1.32
N ALA A 555 -55.45 -0.43 0.59
CA ALA A 555 -55.91 -1.72 1.10
C ALA A 555 -55.21 -2.87 0.35
N TYR A 556 -55.09 -4.02 1.01
CA TYR A 556 -54.27 -5.15 0.57
C TYR A 556 -55.05 -6.46 0.60
N ALA A 557 -54.88 -7.30 -0.40
CA ALA A 557 -55.38 -8.66 -0.41
C ALA A 557 -54.23 -9.63 -0.17
N LEU A 558 -54.30 -10.36 0.94
CA LEU A 558 -53.25 -11.29 1.35
C LEU A 558 -53.22 -12.57 0.49
N ALA A 559 -54.36 -12.98 -0.08
CA ALA A 559 -54.49 -14.19 -0.89
C ALA A 559 -54.81 -13.87 -2.36
N PRO A 560 -54.16 -14.56 -3.33
CA PRO A 560 -54.40 -14.34 -4.75
C PRO A 560 -55.82 -14.75 -5.15
N SER A 561 -56.44 -13.96 -6.03
CA SER A 561 -57.79 -14.19 -6.57
C SER A 561 -57.83 -13.84 -8.06
N PRO A 562 -58.61 -14.56 -8.90
CA PRO A 562 -58.77 -14.23 -10.32
C PRO A 562 -59.48 -12.89 -10.56
N SER A 563 -60.22 -12.39 -9.56
CA SER A 563 -60.84 -11.07 -9.57
C SER A 563 -60.94 -10.52 -8.14
N PHE A 564 -60.84 -9.21 -8.01
CA PHE A 564 -61.07 -8.50 -6.75
C PHE A 564 -62.25 -7.55 -6.90
N VAL A 565 -63.09 -7.50 -5.87
CA VAL A 565 -64.18 -6.54 -5.77
C VAL A 565 -63.85 -5.59 -4.64
N THR A 566 -63.80 -4.31 -4.97
CA THR A 566 -63.51 -3.24 -3.99
C THR A 566 -64.76 -2.40 -3.79
N SER A 567 -65.06 -2.09 -2.52
CA SER A 567 -66.10 -1.15 -2.13
C SER A 567 -65.55 -0.12 -1.17
N TRP A 568 -66.06 1.11 -1.30
CA TRP A 568 -65.72 2.24 -0.45
C TRP A 568 -66.98 2.71 0.28
N GLU A 569 -66.87 2.86 1.59
CA GLU A 569 -67.96 3.31 2.44
C GLU A 569 -67.48 4.40 3.38
N ARG A 570 -68.31 5.42 3.62
CA ARG A 570 -68.09 6.38 4.71
C ARG A 570 -69.41 6.64 5.42
N ALA A 571 -69.40 6.54 6.74
CA ALA A 571 -70.58 6.81 7.56
C ALA A 571 -71.15 8.22 7.25
N GLY A 572 -72.43 8.29 6.87
CA GLY A 572 -73.12 9.54 6.50
C GLY A 572 -73.10 9.90 5.01
N TYR A 573 -72.34 9.20 4.17
CA TYR A 573 -72.15 9.50 2.74
C TYR A 573 -72.62 8.37 1.79
N GLY A 574 -73.00 7.21 2.34
CA GLY A 574 -73.44 6.03 1.59
C GLY A 574 -72.28 5.16 1.09
N THR A 575 -72.62 4.05 0.43
CA THR A 575 -71.66 3.10 -0.15
C THR A 575 -71.54 3.35 -1.65
N LEU A 576 -70.32 3.52 -2.16
CA LEU A 576 -70.10 3.59 -3.61
C LEU A 576 -70.36 2.21 -4.26
N PRO A 577 -70.78 2.16 -5.54
CA PRO A 577 -70.95 0.89 -6.25
C PRO A 577 -69.68 0.05 -6.18
N ALA A 578 -69.85 -1.22 -5.81
CA ALA A 578 -68.75 -2.17 -5.79
C ALA A 578 -68.12 -2.24 -7.18
N THR A 579 -66.83 -1.96 -7.26
CA THR A 579 -66.10 -1.91 -8.52
C THR A 579 -65.34 -3.21 -8.67
N SER A 580 -65.66 -3.95 -9.73
CA SER A 580 -64.90 -5.13 -10.14
C SER A 580 -63.62 -4.67 -10.81
N LEU A 581 -62.49 -4.95 -10.19
CA LEU A 581 -61.17 -4.65 -10.73
C LEU A 581 -60.64 -5.96 -11.33
N GLY A 582 -60.47 -5.98 -12.65
CA GLY A 582 -59.79 -7.10 -13.32
C GLY A 582 -58.38 -7.27 -12.76
N GLY A 583 -57.79 -8.47 -12.84
CA GLY A 583 -56.54 -8.88 -12.19
C GLY A 583 -55.25 -8.16 -12.61
N VAL A 584 -55.32 -6.88 -12.94
CA VAL A 584 -54.19 -5.98 -13.14
C VAL A 584 -53.59 -5.66 -11.75
N MET A 585 -52.29 -5.93 -11.61
CA MET A 585 -51.44 -5.59 -10.46
C MET A 585 -51.49 -4.08 -10.15
N PRO A 586 -51.11 -3.66 -8.93
CA PRO A 586 -51.89 -2.82 -8.03
C PRO A 586 -52.73 -1.72 -8.70
N ALA A 587 -54.00 -1.59 -8.28
CA ALA A 587 -54.93 -0.63 -8.86
C ALA A 587 -54.90 0.72 -8.13
N THR A 588 -54.84 1.82 -8.87
CA THR A 588 -55.09 3.16 -8.33
C THR A 588 -56.49 3.61 -8.71
N VAL A 589 -57.32 3.95 -7.71
CA VAL A 589 -58.70 4.40 -7.91
C VAL A 589 -58.96 5.65 -7.09
N ASP A 590 -59.02 6.81 -7.72
CA ASP A 590 -59.48 8.02 -7.04
C ASP A 590 -61.00 7.99 -6.91
N ILE A 591 -61.50 8.33 -5.73
CA ILE A 591 -62.94 8.32 -5.44
C ILE A 591 -63.38 9.74 -5.07
N VAL A 592 -64.53 10.13 -5.60
CA VAL A 592 -65.19 11.39 -5.24
C VAL A 592 -66.44 11.04 -4.43
N LEU A 593 -66.49 11.51 -3.18
CA LEU A 593 -67.63 11.33 -2.30
C LEU A 593 -68.59 12.53 -2.43
N PRO A 594 -69.91 12.30 -2.58
CA PRO A 594 -70.90 13.39 -2.71
C PRO A 594 -70.95 14.27 -1.45
N PRO A 595 -71.43 15.51 -1.49
CA PRO A 595 -71.46 16.40 -0.32
C PRO A 595 -72.36 15.86 0.80
N ALA A 596 -71.96 16.10 2.07
CA ALA A 596 -72.75 15.74 3.26
C ALA A 596 -74.02 16.58 3.44
N ASP A 597 -74.15 17.71 2.75
CA ASP A 597 -75.23 18.65 2.97
C ASP A 597 -75.71 19.29 1.66
N ASN A 598 -77.01 19.17 1.37
CA ASN A 598 -77.72 19.83 0.27
C ASN A 598 -78.00 21.29 0.65
N ALA A 599 -76.97 22.13 0.75
CA ALA A 599 -77.13 23.55 1.03
C ALA A 599 -76.59 24.43 -0.10
N VAL A 600 -77.53 25.09 -0.77
CA VAL A 600 -77.35 26.04 -1.88
C VAL A 600 -76.76 27.36 -1.40
N GLY A 601 -75.82 27.91 -2.19
CA GLY A 601 -75.41 29.30 -2.23
C GLY A 601 -74.13 29.38 -3.06
N ASP A 602 -74.04 29.97 -4.25
CA ASP A 602 -74.71 31.17 -4.73
C ASP A 602 -74.59 31.33 -6.28
N TRP A 603 -75.71 31.70 -6.91
CA TRP A 603 -75.87 32.24 -8.28
C TRP A 603 -75.48 31.40 -9.51
N GLY A 604 -76.37 30.51 -9.96
CA GLY A 604 -76.35 29.99 -11.33
C GLY A 604 -77.46 28.99 -11.69
N PHE A 605 -78.66 29.51 -12.00
CA PHE A 605 -79.84 28.90 -12.66
C PHE A 605 -80.38 27.53 -12.19
N GLU A 606 -81.55 27.58 -11.55
CA GLU A 606 -82.44 26.46 -11.21
C GLU A 606 -83.53 26.22 -12.27
N SER A 607 -83.89 24.93 -12.36
CA SER A 607 -85.22 24.39 -12.60
C SER A 607 -85.83 24.35 -14.00
N GLY A 608 -86.27 23.14 -14.37
CA GLY A 608 -87.37 22.96 -15.32
C GLY A 608 -87.46 21.61 -16.00
N SER A 609 -87.90 20.57 -15.27
CA SER A 609 -88.57 19.33 -15.75
C SER A 609 -87.90 18.01 -15.31
N LEU A 610 -88.10 17.63 -14.04
CA LEU A 610 -88.03 16.24 -13.60
C LEU A 610 -89.44 15.67 -13.48
N ALA A 611 -90.04 15.34 -14.62
CA ALA A 611 -91.30 14.59 -14.68
C ALA A 611 -91.41 13.79 -15.99
N ALA A 612 -90.40 13.00 -16.38
CA ALA A 612 -90.53 11.98 -17.43
C ALA A 612 -89.30 11.06 -17.52
N TRP A 613 -89.03 10.24 -16.50
CA TRP A 613 -88.20 9.04 -16.70
C TRP A 613 -88.91 7.86 -16.03
N GLN A 614 -89.77 7.19 -16.81
CA GLN A 614 -90.14 5.81 -16.59
C GLN A 614 -89.19 4.90 -17.40
N PRO A 615 -88.99 3.65 -16.97
CA PRO A 615 -88.08 2.71 -17.61
C PRO A 615 -88.62 2.25 -18.97
N GLU A 616 -87.70 1.89 -19.87
CA GLU A 616 -87.89 1.35 -21.24
C GLU A 616 -87.99 2.39 -22.39
N GLY A 617 -87.00 2.38 -23.29
CA GLY A 617 -87.12 3.00 -24.62
C GLY A 617 -85.84 3.62 -25.17
N THR A 618 -85.21 2.91 -26.11
CA THR A 618 -84.07 3.28 -26.96
C THR A 618 -84.11 4.69 -27.58
N TYR A 619 -83.05 5.48 -27.36
CA TYR A 619 -82.44 6.39 -28.35
C TYR A 619 -80.93 6.47 -28.10
N LEU A 620 -80.13 5.90 -29.01
CA LEU A 620 -78.68 6.08 -29.10
C LEU A 620 -78.40 7.34 -29.94
N PRO A 621 -77.49 8.23 -29.53
CA PRO A 621 -76.70 9.03 -30.45
C PRO A 621 -75.58 8.15 -31.01
N GLN A 622 -75.48 8.09 -32.34
CA GLN A 622 -74.43 7.38 -33.07
C GLN A 622 -73.03 7.89 -32.69
N ILE A 623 -72.16 6.96 -32.31
CA ILE A 623 -70.71 7.12 -32.44
C ILE A 623 -70.36 6.73 -33.88
N ASP A 624 -69.65 7.60 -34.58
CA ASP A 624 -69.07 7.31 -35.90
C ASP A 624 -68.04 6.17 -35.80
N PRO A 625 -68.28 5.00 -36.41
CA PRO A 625 -67.36 3.85 -36.34
C PRO A 625 -66.16 3.96 -37.31
N ALA A 626 -66.06 5.02 -38.13
CA ALA A 626 -65.03 5.15 -39.16
C ALA A 626 -63.80 6.01 -38.75
N ALA A 627 -63.81 6.62 -37.56
CA ALA A 627 -62.69 7.47 -37.10
C ALA A 627 -61.76 6.80 -36.06
N HIS A 628 -62.06 5.59 -35.58
CA HIS A 628 -61.23 4.92 -34.57
C HIS A 628 -61.12 3.41 -34.82
N THR A 629 -60.38 3.05 -35.86
CA THR A 629 -59.87 1.68 -36.05
C THR A 629 -58.38 1.64 -35.71
N GLY A 630 -58.03 0.95 -34.63
CA GLY A 630 -56.72 0.30 -34.49
C GLY A 630 -55.72 0.90 -33.49
N ALA A 631 -55.50 0.12 -32.41
CA ALA A 631 -54.22 -0.05 -31.71
C ALA A 631 -53.73 0.99 -30.68
N TRP A 632 -54.57 1.47 -29.75
CA TRP A 632 -54.06 2.12 -28.52
C TRP A 632 -54.78 1.56 -27.27
N ALA A 633 -54.37 0.37 -26.84
CA ALA A 633 -54.59 -0.14 -25.51
C ALA A 633 -53.27 -0.76 -25.01
N ALA A 634 -52.85 -0.32 -23.82
CA ALA A 634 -51.79 -0.86 -22.94
C ALA A 634 -50.44 -0.11 -22.86
N ARG A 635 -50.11 0.21 -21.58
CA ARG A 635 -48.82 0.50 -20.92
C ARG A 635 -48.25 1.92 -21.06
N LEU A 636 -48.15 2.70 -19.98
CA LEU A 636 -47.41 2.60 -18.69
C LEU A 636 -46.07 3.35 -18.80
N GLY A 637 -45.87 4.28 -17.87
CA GLY A 637 -44.69 5.12 -17.76
C GLY A 637 -45.06 6.57 -18.04
N ARG A 638 -44.97 7.42 -17.00
CA ARG A 638 -44.72 8.84 -17.28
C ARG A 638 -43.44 8.88 -18.13
N PRO A 639 -43.39 9.65 -19.23
CA PRO A 639 -42.11 10.11 -19.74
C PRO A 639 -41.39 10.78 -18.56
N PRO A 640 -40.05 10.71 -18.45
CA PRO A 640 -39.36 11.58 -17.50
C PRO A 640 -39.90 12.98 -17.74
N GLN A 641 -40.39 13.61 -16.66
CA GLN A 641 -40.73 15.01 -16.73
C GLN A 641 -39.52 15.69 -17.36
N GLY A 642 -39.74 16.45 -18.43
CA GLY A 642 -38.69 17.26 -19.01
C GLY A 642 -37.95 17.96 -17.87
N PHE A 643 -36.62 18.01 -17.97
CA PHE A 643 -35.78 18.68 -17.00
C PHE A 643 -36.44 20.00 -16.57
N GLY A 644 -36.42 20.28 -15.27
CA GLY A 644 -36.80 21.59 -14.76
C GLY A 644 -36.03 22.70 -15.48
N PRO A 645 -36.49 23.95 -15.41
CA PRO A 645 -35.75 25.06 -16.01
C PRO A 645 -34.29 25.02 -15.53
N LEU A 646 -33.36 25.12 -16.49
CA LEU A 646 -31.92 25.23 -16.24
C LEU A 646 -31.65 26.27 -15.14
N GLU A 647 -31.08 25.82 -14.03
CA GLU A 647 -30.64 26.69 -12.96
C GLU A 647 -29.14 26.95 -13.13
N VAL A 648 -28.78 28.20 -13.43
CA VAL A 648 -27.38 28.63 -13.35
C VAL A 648 -27.03 28.73 -11.87
N VAL A 649 -26.21 27.80 -11.41
CA VAL A 649 -25.95 27.58 -9.99
C VAL A 649 -24.92 28.56 -9.41
N ALA A 650 -23.87 28.90 -10.16
CA ALA A 650 -22.83 29.85 -9.76
C ALA A 650 -21.90 30.23 -10.92
N ASP A 651 -21.17 31.35 -10.75
CA ASP A 651 -19.99 31.75 -11.51
C ASP A 651 -18.75 31.36 -10.66
N LEU A 652 -17.80 30.62 -11.23
CA LEU A 652 -16.64 30.07 -10.53
C LEU A 652 -15.40 31.00 -10.59
N GLY A 653 -15.41 32.06 -11.39
CA GLY A 653 -14.30 33.01 -11.57
C GLY A 653 -13.81 33.11 -13.02
N GLU A 654 -12.73 33.86 -13.25
CA GLU A 654 -12.13 34.00 -14.59
C GLU A 654 -11.40 32.69 -14.98
N GLY A 655 -11.63 32.21 -16.20
CA GLY A 655 -10.97 31.03 -16.76
C GLY A 655 -10.59 31.31 -18.21
N THR A 656 -9.33 31.13 -18.59
CA THR A 656 -8.83 31.66 -19.87
C THR A 656 -8.30 30.61 -20.84
N HIS A 657 -8.09 29.36 -20.41
CA HIS A 657 -7.57 28.29 -21.28
C HIS A 657 -7.87 26.86 -20.76
N GLY A 658 -8.60 26.06 -21.56
CA GLY A 658 -8.72 24.60 -21.39
C GLY A 658 -10.09 24.10 -20.93
N VAL A 659 -10.24 22.77 -20.87
CA VAL A 659 -11.49 22.11 -20.42
C VAL A 659 -11.58 22.15 -18.90
N PRO A 660 -12.58 22.83 -18.29
CA PRO A 660 -12.85 22.67 -16.87
C PRO A 660 -13.25 21.22 -16.59
N ALA A 661 -12.82 20.67 -15.46
CA ALA A 661 -13.13 19.30 -15.07
C ALA A 661 -14.11 19.30 -13.88
N ILE A 662 -15.10 18.42 -13.91
CA ILE A 662 -16.08 18.25 -12.84
C ILE A 662 -16.19 16.77 -12.45
N ALA A 663 -16.34 16.51 -11.17
CA ALA A 663 -16.59 15.17 -10.64
C ALA A 663 -17.49 15.25 -9.41
N VAL A 664 -18.19 14.16 -9.11
CA VAL A 664 -19.04 14.03 -7.92
C VAL A 664 -18.47 12.91 -7.05
N ASP A 665 -18.41 13.14 -5.74
CA ASP A 665 -17.98 12.12 -4.78
C ASP A 665 -19.16 11.32 -4.21
N ALA A 666 -18.89 10.25 -3.46
CA ALA A 666 -19.93 9.39 -2.90
C ALA A 666 -20.80 10.08 -1.83
N GLN A 667 -20.44 11.29 -1.39
CA GLN A 667 -21.27 12.13 -0.52
C GLN A 667 -22.16 13.10 -1.30
N GLY A 668 -22.16 13.05 -2.64
CA GLY A 668 -22.89 13.95 -3.50
C GLY A 668 -22.31 15.37 -3.52
N ARG A 669 -21.04 15.56 -3.14
CA ARG A 669 -20.36 16.85 -3.29
C ARG A 669 -19.85 16.97 -4.72
N VAL A 670 -20.05 18.15 -5.30
CA VAL A 670 -19.58 18.44 -6.66
C VAL A 670 -18.23 19.15 -6.55
N HIS A 671 -17.23 18.63 -7.24
CA HIS A 671 -15.89 19.20 -7.29
C HIS A 671 -15.62 19.75 -8.69
N ALA A 672 -15.13 20.98 -8.77
CA ALA A 672 -14.73 21.60 -10.03
C ALA A 672 -13.25 22.00 -9.97
N VAL A 673 -12.55 21.79 -11.09
CA VAL A 673 -11.17 22.24 -11.31
C VAL A 673 -11.09 23.00 -12.63
N TRP A 674 -10.43 24.16 -12.63
CA TRP A 674 -10.24 24.98 -13.81
C TRP A 674 -8.89 25.70 -13.79
N SER A 675 -8.51 26.30 -14.92
CA SER A 675 -7.31 27.13 -15.06
C SER A 675 -7.71 28.57 -15.30
N ASP A 676 -7.05 29.51 -14.62
CA ASP A 676 -7.16 30.95 -14.89
C ASP A 676 -6.14 31.44 -15.95
N GLY A 677 -5.50 30.50 -16.64
CA GLY A 677 -4.40 30.76 -17.57
C GLY A 677 -3.01 30.80 -16.92
N SER A 678 -2.93 30.76 -15.59
CA SER A 678 -1.68 30.71 -14.84
C SER A 678 -1.66 29.64 -13.76
N GLU A 679 -2.75 29.43 -13.04
CA GLU A 679 -2.81 28.53 -11.90
C GLU A 679 -3.99 27.57 -12.06
N ILE A 680 -3.90 26.41 -11.39
CA ILE A 680 -5.02 25.48 -11.31
C ILE A 680 -5.80 25.76 -10.03
N TRP A 681 -7.10 25.97 -10.17
CA TRP A 681 -8.02 26.28 -9.09
C TRP A 681 -8.99 25.13 -8.83
N HIS A 682 -9.37 24.95 -7.57
CA HIS A 682 -10.36 23.98 -7.13
C HIS A 682 -11.44 24.65 -6.29
N ALA A 683 -12.69 24.21 -6.45
CA ALA A 683 -13.77 24.51 -5.53
C ALA A 683 -14.67 23.29 -5.33
N GLU A 684 -15.29 23.20 -4.15
CA GLU A 684 -16.27 22.17 -3.82
C GLU A 684 -17.64 22.79 -3.56
N ARG A 685 -18.70 22.13 -4.04
CA ARG A 685 -20.09 22.49 -3.77
C ARG A 685 -20.71 21.49 -2.82
N ARG A 686 -21.25 21.99 -1.71
CA ARG A 686 -21.98 21.18 -0.72
C ARG A 686 -23.31 21.84 -0.36
N ALA A 687 -24.39 21.07 -0.39
CA ALA A 687 -25.74 21.54 -0.07
C ALA A 687 -26.13 22.84 -0.82
N GLY A 688 -25.74 22.93 -2.10
CA GLY A 688 -26.04 24.06 -2.97
C GLY A 688 -25.03 25.22 -2.93
N VAL A 689 -24.06 25.23 -2.01
CA VAL A 689 -23.12 26.35 -1.81
C VAL A 689 -21.70 25.95 -2.22
N TRP A 690 -21.02 26.80 -3.01
CA TRP A 690 -19.61 26.63 -3.39
C TRP A 690 -18.67 27.17 -2.31
N SER A 691 -17.55 26.48 -2.10
CA SER A 691 -16.42 26.96 -1.33
C SER A 691 -15.73 28.14 -2.04
N ALA A 692 -14.90 28.87 -1.29
CA ALA A 692 -13.96 29.79 -1.94
C ALA A 692 -12.99 28.97 -2.82
N PRO A 693 -12.65 29.45 -4.03
CA PRO A 693 -11.62 28.83 -4.85
C PRO A 693 -10.27 28.73 -4.13
N GLU A 694 -9.65 27.56 -4.19
CA GLU A 694 -8.31 27.27 -3.67
C GLU A 694 -7.35 27.07 -4.86
N ASN A 695 -6.19 27.73 -4.85
CA ASN A 695 -5.12 27.42 -5.80
C ASN A 695 -4.44 26.10 -5.39
N ILE A 696 -4.44 25.13 -6.31
CA ILE A 696 -3.91 23.79 -6.10
C ILE A 696 -2.63 23.49 -6.89
N SER A 697 -2.24 24.31 -7.87
CA SER A 697 -0.95 24.17 -8.54
C SER A 697 0.20 24.70 -7.66
N ASN A 698 -0.06 25.73 -6.85
CA ASN A 698 0.95 26.44 -6.03
C ASN A 698 2.15 26.98 -6.86
N THR A 699 1.98 27.17 -8.16
CA THR A 699 2.99 27.69 -9.09
C THR A 699 2.38 28.81 -9.93
N PRO A 700 3.05 29.96 -10.10
CA PRO A 700 2.54 31.07 -10.93
C PRO A 700 2.83 30.88 -12.44
N ASP A 701 2.82 29.64 -12.92
CA ASP A 701 3.33 29.24 -14.25
C ASP A 701 2.20 28.63 -15.10
N LEU A 702 2.14 28.97 -16.40
CA LEU A 702 1.08 28.60 -17.38
C LEU A 702 0.57 27.15 -17.24
N SER A 703 -0.34 26.92 -16.29
CA SER A 703 -0.88 25.61 -15.96
C SER A 703 -2.23 25.42 -16.65
N THR A 704 -2.36 24.42 -17.52
CA THR A 704 -3.52 24.22 -18.40
C THR A 704 -3.99 22.75 -18.41
N MET A 705 -5.13 22.49 -19.07
CA MET A 705 -5.66 21.14 -19.34
C MET A 705 -5.83 20.26 -18.09
N ALA A 706 -6.44 20.76 -17.02
CA ALA A 706 -6.67 19.97 -15.83
C ALA A 706 -7.65 18.79 -16.05
N ARG A 707 -7.42 17.68 -15.36
CA ARG A 707 -8.34 16.54 -15.26
C ARG A 707 -8.59 16.22 -13.79
N LEU A 708 -9.81 15.82 -13.47
CA LEU A 708 -10.27 15.49 -12.12
C LEU A 708 -10.95 14.12 -12.14
N VAL A 709 -10.58 13.26 -11.20
CA VAL A 709 -11.22 11.96 -10.94
C VAL A 709 -11.42 11.83 -9.43
N VAL A 710 -12.53 11.23 -9.00
CA VAL A 710 -12.79 10.82 -7.61
C VAL A 710 -12.74 9.30 -7.60
N ASP A 711 -11.92 8.70 -6.74
CA ASP A 711 -11.89 7.25 -6.58
C ASP A 711 -13.01 6.76 -5.62
N PRO A 712 -13.28 5.45 -5.54
CA PRO A 712 -14.28 4.89 -4.61
C PRO A 712 -13.97 5.10 -3.11
N LEU A 713 -12.79 5.62 -2.76
CA LEU A 713 -12.39 5.97 -1.40
C LEU A 713 -12.59 7.47 -1.10
N ASP A 714 -13.27 8.19 -2.02
CA ASP A 714 -13.48 9.64 -2.00
C ASP A 714 -12.17 10.45 -1.98
N THR A 715 -11.11 9.90 -2.58
CA THR A 715 -9.88 10.64 -2.85
C THR A 715 -10.03 11.42 -4.14
N LEU A 716 -9.74 12.72 -4.11
CA LEU A 716 -9.67 13.54 -5.31
C LEU A 716 -8.31 13.39 -5.96
N HIS A 717 -8.29 13.14 -7.26
CA HIS A 717 -7.08 13.04 -8.08
C HIS A 717 -7.11 14.11 -9.15
N VAL A 718 -6.07 14.95 -9.19
CA VAL A 718 -5.97 16.03 -10.16
C VAL A 718 -4.63 15.94 -10.88
N ALA A 719 -4.68 16.02 -12.20
CA ALA A 719 -3.50 16.17 -13.05
C ALA A 719 -3.65 17.37 -13.97
N TRP A 720 -2.54 18.03 -14.32
CA TRP A 720 -2.53 19.18 -15.22
C TRP A 720 -1.23 19.26 -16.01
N SER A 721 -1.23 20.08 -17.07
CA SER A 721 -0.04 20.41 -17.85
C SER A 721 0.53 21.75 -17.37
N ASP A 722 1.85 21.89 -17.35
CA ASP A 722 2.54 23.17 -17.15
C ASP A 722 3.39 23.46 -18.39
N GLU A 723 3.16 24.61 -19.04
CA GLU A 723 3.73 24.95 -20.35
C GLU A 723 5.01 25.82 -20.27
N ASN A 724 5.67 25.93 -19.12
CA ASN A 724 6.84 26.79 -18.97
C ASN A 724 8.07 26.30 -19.77
N GLY A 725 8.82 27.22 -20.40
CA GLY A 725 10.18 26.94 -20.92
C GLY A 725 10.31 26.24 -22.28
N GLY A 726 9.21 25.97 -22.99
CA GLY A 726 9.23 25.48 -24.38
C GLY A 726 8.96 23.98 -24.54
N TYR A 727 8.84 23.22 -23.46
CA TYR A 727 8.39 21.83 -23.45
C TYR A 727 7.50 21.58 -22.22
N PRO A 728 6.20 21.23 -22.40
CA PRO A 728 5.30 21.08 -21.26
C PRO A 728 5.61 19.85 -20.39
N ASP A 729 5.41 19.99 -19.07
CA ASP A 729 5.48 18.92 -18.08
C ASP A 729 4.06 18.57 -17.58
N VAL A 730 3.87 17.35 -17.06
CA VAL A 730 2.61 16.90 -16.46
C VAL A 730 2.80 16.70 -14.97
N PHE A 731 1.92 17.34 -14.20
CA PHE A 731 1.89 17.27 -12.74
C PHE A 731 0.66 16.55 -12.25
N TYR A 732 0.76 15.99 -11.05
CA TYR A 732 -0.31 15.26 -10.37
C TYR A 732 -0.32 15.60 -8.88
N ARG A 733 -1.51 15.61 -8.28
CA ARG A 733 -1.70 15.69 -6.82
C ARG A 733 -3.01 15.03 -6.43
N GLN A 734 -3.08 14.55 -5.20
CA GLN A 734 -4.27 13.94 -4.64
C GLN A 734 -4.69 14.56 -3.30
N ARG A 735 -5.98 14.44 -2.96
CA ARG A 735 -6.56 14.84 -1.68
C ARG A 735 -7.44 13.72 -1.16
N PRO A 736 -6.97 12.95 -0.15
CA PRO A 736 -7.79 11.93 0.48
C PRO A 736 -9.04 12.53 1.15
N ALA A 737 -10.10 11.73 1.30
CA ALA A 737 -11.32 12.11 2.01
C ALA A 737 -11.06 12.68 3.42
N SER A 738 -9.97 12.25 4.05
CA SER A 738 -9.55 12.64 5.41
C SER A 738 -9.05 14.09 5.53
N GLY A 739 -8.72 14.80 4.43
CA GLY A 739 -8.32 16.19 4.57
C GLY A 739 -7.51 16.81 3.44
N SER A 740 -6.33 17.34 3.77
CA SER A 740 -5.56 18.27 2.94
C SER A 740 -4.95 17.62 1.70
N TRP A 741 -4.66 18.46 0.72
CA TRP A 741 -3.97 18.05 -0.48
C TRP A 741 -2.52 17.64 -0.23
N GLY A 742 -2.07 16.61 -0.95
CA GLY A 742 -0.68 16.15 -0.96
C GLY A 742 0.28 17.07 -1.71
N ALA A 743 1.55 16.66 -1.76
CA ALA A 743 2.57 17.35 -2.54
C ALA A 743 2.28 17.26 -4.05
N VAL A 744 2.75 18.26 -4.80
CA VAL A 744 2.73 18.22 -6.27
C VAL A 744 3.81 17.26 -6.75
N GLU A 745 3.41 16.26 -7.55
CA GLU A 745 4.27 15.22 -8.09
C GLU A 745 4.48 15.43 -9.59
N ASN A 746 5.72 15.29 -10.07
CA ASN A 746 6.04 15.37 -11.51
C ASN A 746 5.90 13.97 -12.14
N VAL A 747 4.97 13.84 -13.09
CA VAL A 747 4.64 12.59 -13.80
C VAL A 747 5.62 12.30 -14.95
N THR A 748 6.16 13.34 -15.62
CA THR A 748 7.00 13.19 -16.82
C THR A 748 8.41 12.71 -16.51
N GLN A 749 8.93 12.94 -15.29
CA GLN A 749 10.23 12.41 -14.82
C GLN A 749 11.40 12.61 -15.82
N ASN A 750 11.53 13.82 -16.40
CA ASN A 750 12.51 14.21 -17.44
C ASN A 750 12.16 13.77 -18.88
N TRP A 751 10.90 13.49 -19.19
CA TRP A 751 10.45 13.24 -20.56
C TRP A 751 10.04 14.54 -21.28
N ASP A 752 10.81 14.94 -22.31
CA ASP A 752 10.61 16.22 -23.00
C ASP A 752 9.29 16.29 -23.80
N ALA A 753 8.54 17.38 -23.61
CA ALA A 753 7.40 17.84 -24.42
C ALA A 753 6.08 17.04 -24.26
N CYS A 754 5.42 17.22 -23.12
CA CYS A 754 4.29 16.41 -22.71
C CYS A 754 3.07 17.26 -22.31
N SER A 755 2.01 17.23 -23.10
CA SER A 755 0.70 17.75 -22.69
C SER A 755 -0.16 16.61 -22.11
N LEU A 756 -0.88 16.88 -21.03
CA LEU A 756 -1.80 15.93 -20.42
C LEU A 756 -2.88 15.52 -21.43
N SER A 757 -3.14 14.22 -21.52
CA SER A 757 -4.17 13.65 -22.39
C SER A 757 -5.33 13.08 -21.57
N GLY A 758 -5.05 12.17 -20.65
CA GLY A 758 -6.03 11.47 -19.84
C GLY A 758 -5.53 11.14 -18.43
N LEU A 759 -6.49 11.03 -17.52
CA LEU A 759 -6.32 10.60 -16.12
C LEU A 759 -7.45 9.62 -15.81
N ALA A 760 -7.11 8.47 -15.25
CA ALA A 760 -8.05 7.51 -14.68
C ALA A 760 -7.48 6.95 -13.37
N VAL A 761 -8.34 6.53 -12.46
CA VAL A 761 -7.94 5.90 -11.19
C VAL A 761 -8.82 4.69 -10.98
N ASP A 762 -8.22 3.54 -10.67
CA ASP A 762 -8.97 2.32 -10.40
C ASP A 762 -9.48 2.24 -8.95
N GLY A 763 -10.30 1.22 -8.65
CA GLY A 763 -10.86 1.02 -7.31
C GLY A 763 -9.82 0.66 -6.23
N GLN A 764 -8.56 0.44 -6.61
CA GLN A 764 -7.44 0.25 -5.67
C GLN A 764 -6.65 1.54 -5.41
N GLY A 765 -7.00 2.65 -6.06
CA GLY A 765 -6.32 3.93 -5.95
C GLY A 765 -5.06 4.04 -6.83
N VAL A 766 -4.89 3.16 -7.83
CA VAL A 766 -3.78 3.26 -8.80
C VAL A 766 -4.15 4.31 -9.83
N ALA A 767 -3.32 5.36 -9.95
CA ALA A 767 -3.55 6.41 -10.93
C ALA A 767 -2.87 6.09 -12.27
N HIS A 768 -3.58 6.29 -13.37
CA HIS A 768 -3.14 6.06 -14.74
C HIS A 768 -3.16 7.37 -15.50
N VAL A 769 -2.02 7.76 -16.07
CA VAL A 769 -1.87 9.05 -16.75
C VAL A 769 -1.29 8.84 -18.15
N THR A 770 -1.96 9.41 -19.14
CA THR A 770 -1.48 9.48 -20.52
C THR A 770 -1.15 10.91 -20.89
N PHE A 771 -0.05 11.10 -21.59
CA PHE A 771 0.44 12.42 -21.98
C PHE A 771 1.27 12.34 -23.26
N GLY A 772 1.53 13.46 -23.92
CA GLY A 772 2.42 13.49 -25.07
C GLY A 772 2.15 14.61 -26.07
N TYR A 773 3.08 14.76 -27.02
CA TYR A 773 3.00 15.77 -28.08
C TYR A 773 3.34 15.21 -29.49
N HIS A 774 4.26 14.25 -29.62
CA HIS A 774 4.50 13.53 -30.90
C HIS A 774 4.27 12.02 -30.79
N SER A 775 4.39 11.48 -29.58
CA SER A 775 4.11 10.10 -29.24
C SER A 775 3.30 10.09 -27.97
N MET A 776 2.39 9.13 -27.85
CA MET A 776 1.60 8.95 -26.65
C MET A 776 2.38 8.12 -25.63
N ALA A 777 2.54 8.72 -24.46
CA ALA A 777 3.16 8.18 -23.27
C ALA A 777 2.12 7.70 -22.27
N TYR A 778 2.53 6.76 -21.42
CA TYR A 778 1.75 6.25 -20.30
C TYR A 778 2.63 6.07 -19.07
N ALA A 779 2.13 6.52 -17.92
CA ALA A 779 2.72 6.26 -16.61
C ALA A 779 1.61 5.88 -15.63
N ARG A 780 1.94 5.02 -14.66
CA ARG A 780 1.05 4.64 -13.57
C ARG A 780 1.67 4.94 -12.22
N ARG A 781 0.85 5.32 -11.24
CA ARG A 781 1.24 5.53 -9.85
C ARG A 781 0.69 4.39 -9.00
N GLY A 782 1.58 3.57 -8.44
CA GLY A 782 1.18 2.47 -7.57
C GLY A 782 0.62 2.95 -6.23
N THR A 783 0.04 2.02 -5.46
CA THR A 783 -0.42 2.27 -4.08
C THR A 783 0.74 2.53 -3.11
N ASP A 784 1.96 2.17 -3.50
CA ASP A 784 3.22 2.52 -2.81
C ASP A 784 3.60 4.01 -2.97
N GLY A 785 2.87 4.76 -3.80
CA GLY A 785 3.10 6.18 -4.08
C GLY A 785 4.14 6.45 -5.17
N ASN A 786 4.69 5.41 -5.82
CA ASN A 786 5.73 5.58 -6.83
C ASN A 786 5.15 5.58 -8.26
N TRP A 787 5.68 6.47 -9.10
CA TRP A 787 5.41 6.48 -10.53
C TRP A 787 6.31 5.48 -11.27
N SER A 788 5.70 4.70 -12.16
CA SER A 788 6.43 3.88 -13.12
C SER A 788 7.20 4.75 -14.11
N THR A 789 8.34 4.25 -14.61
CA THR A 789 9.01 4.89 -15.75
C THR A 789 8.03 5.00 -16.94
N PRO A 790 7.82 6.20 -17.48
CA PRO A 790 6.89 6.39 -18.58
C PRO A 790 7.23 5.54 -19.82
N SER A 791 6.21 4.97 -20.47
CA SER A 791 6.36 4.07 -21.64
C SER A 791 5.55 4.55 -22.86
N ILE A 792 6.05 4.29 -24.08
CA ILE A 792 5.39 4.74 -25.32
C ILE A 792 4.31 3.74 -25.72
N LEU A 793 3.06 4.21 -25.87
CA LEU A 793 1.93 3.45 -26.36
C LEU A 793 1.73 3.58 -27.89
N ALA A 794 1.95 4.77 -28.45
CA ALA A 794 1.80 5.00 -29.89
C ALA A 794 2.80 6.05 -30.40
N GLN A 795 3.41 5.81 -31.57
CA GLN A 795 4.34 6.75 -32.22
C GLN A 795 3.64 7.54 -33.34
N TYR A 796 3.93 8.82 -33.47
CA TYR A 796 3.45 9.70 -34.56
C TYR A 796 1.91 9.83 -34.66
N ALA A 797 1.20 9.78 -33.53
CA ALA A 797 -0.26 9.89 -33.50
C ALA A 797 -0.70 11.31 -33.07
N ASN A 798 -1.63 11.92 -33.82
CA ASN A 798 -2.35 13.13 -33.41
C ASN A 798 -3.59 12.75 -32.57
N LEU A 799 -3.92 13.25 -31.37
CA LEU A 799 -3.14 13.62 -30.19
C LEU A 799 -4.11 13.68 -28.97
N HIS A 800 -4.98 12.68 -28.77
CA HIS A 800 -5.77 12.54 -27.54
C HIS A 800 -5.99 11.05 -27.23
N MET A 801 -5.53 10.60 -26.07
CA MET A 801 -5.81 9.28 -25.52
C MET A 801 -6.45 9.45 -24.15
N LEU A 802 -7.75 9.22 -24.08
CA LEU A 802 -8.51 9.29 -22.84
C LEU A 802 -8.56 7.94 -22.17
N LEU A 803 -8.63 7.96 -20.84
CA LEU A 803 -8.63 6.78 -19.99
C LEU A 803 -9.88 6.76 -19.13
N VAL A 804 -10.35 5.55 -18.81
CA VAL A 804 -11.25 5.27 -17.69
C VAL A 804 -10.82 3.92 -17.11
N ALA A 805 -10.97 3.77 -15.80
CA ALA A 805 -10.66 2.53 -15.11
C ALA A 805 -11.94 1.90 -14.55
N GLU A 806 -12.00 0.57 -14.57
CA GLU A 806 -12.97 -0.22 -13.81
C GLU A 806 -12.51 -0.28 -12.33
N ASP A 807 -13.44 -0.46 -11.41
CA ASP A 807 -13.12 -0.69 -9.98
C ASP A 807 -12.22 -1.92 -9.77
N GLU A 808 -12.34 -2.92 -10.65
CA GLU A 808 -11.55 -4.16 -10.63
C GLU A 808 -10.11 -4.00 -11.17
N GLY A 809 -9.72 -2.81 -11.64
CA GLY A 809 -8.35 -2.49 -12.06
C GLY A 809 -8.10 -2.51 -13.58
N ALA A 810 -9.08 -2.91 -14.39
CA ALA A 810 -8.93 -2.83 -15.85
C ALA A 810 -9.00 -1.37 -16.31
N VAL A 811 -8.21 -1.01 -17.32
CA VAL A 811 -8.14 0.35 -17.86
C VAL A 811 -8.51 0.33 -19.33
N HIS A 812 -9.42 1.20 -19.72
CA HIS A 812 -9.86 1.38 -21.10
C HIS A 812 -9.28 2.66 -21.66
N ALA A 813 -8.79 2.59 -22.89
CA ALA A 813 -8.33 3.74 -23.63
C ALA A 813 -9.10 3.91 -24.92
N VAL A 814 -9.42 5.17 -25.25
CA VAL A 814 -9.83 5.55 -26.58
C VAL A 814 -8.88 6.61 -27.11
N ARG A 815 -8.40 6.40 -28.34
CA ARG A 815 -7.60 7.39 -29.06
C ARG A 815 -8.12 7.55 -30.47
N HIS A 816 -7.83 8.69 -31.09
CA HIS A 816 -8.03 8.86 -32.52
C HIS A 816 -6.70 9.20 -33.19
N ASP A 817 -6.66 9.05 -34.51
CA ASP A 817 -5.70 9.74 -35.36
C ASP A 817 -6.45 10.64 -36.36
N THR A 818 -5.85 10.93 -37.52
CA THR A 818 -6.48 11.76 -38.55
C THR A 818 -7.59 11.04 -39.33
N GLU A 819 -7.64 9.71 -39.25
CA GLU A 819 -8.50 8.86 -40.08
C GLU A 819 -9.50 8.05 -39.27
N SER A 820 -9.15 7.59 -38.06
CA SER A 820 -9.96 6.62 -37.32
C SER A 820 -9.87 6.74 -35.80
N LEU A 821 -10.88 6.14 -35.14
CA LEU A 821 -10.97 5.99 -33.70
C LEU A 821 -10.62 4.55 -33.29
N TYR A 822 -9.80 4.41 -32.26
CA TYR A 822 -9.26 3.15 -31.76
C TYR A 822 -9.58 3.01 -30.28
N TYR A 823 -9.93 1.79 -29.89
CA TYR A 823 -10.16 1.37 -28.52
C TYR A 823 -9.11 0.32 -28.12
N ALA A 824 -8.58 0.42 -26.90
CA ALA A 824 -7.70 -0.57 -26.29
C ALA A 824 -8.11 -0.83 -24.84
N ARG A 825 -7.78 -2.02 -24.33
CA ARG A 825 -7.97 -2.40 -22.93
C ARG A 825 -6.64 -2.84 -22.33
N SER A 826 -6.43 -2.55 -21.06
CA SER A 826 -5.35 -3.04 -20.22
C SER A 826 -5.94 -3.71 -18.98
N ASP A 827 -5.25 -4.69 -18.43
CA ASP A 827 -5.55 -5.34 -17.15
C ASP A 827 -5.01 -4.55 -15.93
N GLY A 828 -4.66 -3.27 -16.11
CA GLY A 828 -4.06 -2.42 -15.08
C GLY A 828 -2.54 -2.62 -14.90
N SER A 829 -1.96 -3.66 -15.51
CA SER A 829 -0.52 -3.94 -15.44
C SER A 829 0.34 -2.93 -16.22
N GLY A 830 -0.29 -2.15 -17.12
CA GLY A 830 0.39 -1.33 -18.12
C GLY A 830 0.65 -2.05 -19.45
N SER A 831 0.25 -3.32 -19.58
CA SER A 831 0.21 -4.04 -20.85
C SER A 831 -1.13 -3.83 -21.54
N TRP A 832 -1.13 -3.51 -22.83
CA TRP A 832 -2.32 -3.19 -23.61
C TRP A 832 -2.65 -4.28 -24.63
N GLU A 833 -3.93 -4.61 -24.75
CA GLU A 833 -4.47 -5.47 -25.78
C GLU A 833 -4.39 -4.81 -27.18
N PRO A 834 -4.43 -5.60 -28.27
CA PRO A 834 -4.49 -5.06 -29.62
C PRO A 834 -5.71 -4.15 -29.83
N GLU A 835 -5.48 -3.03 -30.50
CA GLU A 835 -6.51 -2.02 -30.70
C GLU A 835 -7.65 -2.50 -31.62
N THR A 836 -8.86 -2.06 -31.29
CA THR A 836 -10.08 -2.26 -32.09
C THR A 836 -10.53 -0.93 -32.70
N THR A 837 -10.70 -0.88 -34.02
CA THR A 837 -11.21 0.32 -34.70
C THR A 837 -12.72 0.49 -34.47
N LEU A 838 -13.12 1.64 -33.94
CA LEU A 838 -14.52 1.96 -33.65
C LEU A 838 -15.24 2.63 -34.84
N THR A 839 -14.54 3.42 -35.65
CA THR A 839 -15.09 4.08 -36.84
C THR A 839 -15.13 3.17 -38.06
N PRO A 840 -16.15 3.28 -38.94
CA PRO A 840 -16.11 2.69 -40.27
C PRO A 840 -14.95 3.26 -41.10
N GLU A 841 -14.39 2.49 -42.05
CA GLU A 841 -13.31 2.95 -42.95
C GLU A 841 -13.66 4.17 -43.81
N THR A 842 -14.94 4.54 -43.92
CA THR A 842 -15.43 5.68 -44.72
C THR A 842 -15.52 6.98 -43.94
N ASP A 843 -15.39 6.93 -42.61
CA ASP A 843 -15.67 8.04 -41.71
C ASP A 843 -14.47 8.30 -40.80
N ARG A 844 -14.15 9.57 -40.57
CA ARG A 844 -13.21 10.01 -39.53
C ARG A 844 -13.93 10.22 -38.22
N GLY A 845 -13.26 9.88 -37.12
CA GLY A 845 -13.70 10.13 -35.75
C GLY A 845 -12.82 11.16 -35.05
N GLY A 846 -13.40 12.01 -34.20
CA GLY A 846 -12.67 13.00 -33.43
C GLY A 846 -13.29 13.27 -32.07
N SER A 847 -12.49 13.84 -31.15
CA SER A 847 -12.91 14.24 -29.80
C SER A 847 -13.73 13.17 -29.06
N PRO A 848 -13.18 11.95 -28.88
CA PRO A 848 -13.91 10.92 -28.15
C PRO A 848 -14.01 11.25 -26.67
N HIS A 849 -14.97 10.63 -25.99
CA HIS A 849 -15.06 10.53 -24.53
C HIS A 849 -15.56 9.14 -24.15
N LEU A 850 -15.14 8.64 -22.99
CA LEU A 850 -15.56 7.34 -22.48
C LEU A 850 -15.89 7.42 -21.00
N VAL A 851 -16.81 6.56 -20.55
CA VAL A 851 -17.11 6.30 -19.14
C VAL A 851 -17.40 4.81 -18.96
N VAL A 852 -17.17 4.29 -17.77
CA VAL A 852 -17.53 2.93 -17.35
C VAL A 852 -18.72 3.05 -16.41
N ASP A 853 -19.75 2.23 -16.63
CA ASP A 853 -20.88 2.10 -15.70
C ASP A 853 -20.55 1.14 -14.55
N ALA A 854 -21.36 1.15 -13.49
CA ALA A 854 -21.16 0.29 -12.32
C ALA A 854 -21.23 -1.23 -12.61
N LEU A 855 -21.62 -1.65 -13.81
CA LEU A 855 -21.66 -3.04 -14.24
C LEU A 855 -20.44 -3.43 -15.11
N GLY A 856 -19.50 -2.52 -15.34
CA GLY A 856 -18.33 -2.72 -16.20
C GLY A 856 -18.61 -2.52 -17.69
N GLY A 857 -19.74 -1.91 -18.05
CA GLY A 857 -20.09 -1.51 -19.42
C GLY A 857 -19.35 -0.23 -19.82
N VAL A 858 -18.74 -0.20 -21.01
CA VAL A 858 -18.03 0.99 -21.50
C VAL A 858 -18.92 1.77 -22.46
N HIS A 859 -19.16 3.03 -22.15
CA HIS A 859 -19.91 3.96 -22.98
C HIS A 859 -18.96 4.91 -23.70
N ALA A 860 -19.04 4.99 -25.02
CA ALA A 860 -18.20 5.87 -25.83
C ALA A 860 -19.04 6.81 -26.69
N VAL A 861 -18.62 8.08 -26.74
CA VAL A 861 -19.15 9.10 -27.66
C VAL A 861 -18.03 9.77 -28.44
N TRP A 862 -18.30 10.16 -29.68
CA TRP A 862 -17.33 10.87 -30.51
C TRP A 862 -18.03 11.68 -31.61
N SER A 863 -17.31 12.63 -32.21
CA SER A 863 -17.75 13.29 -33.45
C SER A 863 -17.34 12.44 -34.66
N GLN A 864 -18.26 12.26 -35.61
CA GLN A 864 -18.06 11.40 -36.77
C GLN A 864 -18.44 12.13 -38.05
N ALA A 865 -17.51 12.19 -39.01
CA ALA A 865 -17.73 12.82 -40.31
C ALA A 865 -17.31 11.89 -41.45
N PRO A 866 -18.00 11.92 -42.61
CA PRO A 866 -17.52 11.25 -43.82
C PRO A 866 -16.14 11.76 -44.25
N LEU A 867 -15.24 10.87 -44.67
CA LEU A 867 -13.90 11.24 -45.16
C LEU A 867 -13.93 12.11 -46.42
N ASP A 868 -15.00 11.99 -47.23
CA ASP A 868 -15.20 12.77 -48.45
C ASP A 868 -15.74 14.19 -48.20
N GLY A 869 -16.08 14.54 -46.95
CA GLY A 869 -16.64 15.84 -46.58
C GLY A 869 -18.06 16.09 -47.10
N SER A 870 -18.81 15.05 -47.44
CA SER A 870 -20.17 15.15 -47.98
C SER A 870 -21.21 15.72 -47.01
N SER A 871 -20.95 15.65 -45.69
CA SER A 871 -21.79 16.24 -44.65
C SER A 871 -20.97 16.78 -43.47
N PRO A 872 -21.54 17.69 -42.66
CA PRO A 872 -20.96 18.04 -41.35
C PRO A 872 -20.79 16.81 -40.45
N PRO A 873 -19.93 16.88 -39.42
CA PRO A 873 -19.85 15.86 -38.39
C PRO A 873 -21.19 15.68 -37.65
N ARG A 874 -21.43 14.49 -37.13
CA ARG A 874 -22.51 14.15 -36.19
C ARG A 874 -21.92 13.57 -34.91
N ILE A 875 -22.65 13.64 -33.80
CA ILE A 875 -22.28 12.95 -32.57
C ILE A 875 -22.79 11.52 -32.64
N THR A 876 -21.90 10.56 -32.41
CA THR A 876 -22.17 9.13 -32.42
C THR A 876 -21.91 8.55 -31.04
N TYR A 877 -22.76 7.59 -30.65
CA TYR A 877 -22.65 6.83 -29.42
C TYR A 877 -22.53 5.32 -29.70
N ALA A 878 -21.74 4.62 -28.88
CA ALA A 878 -21.75 3.16 -28.81
C ALA A 878 -21.48 2.69 -27.38
N HIS A 879 -21.93 1.48 -27.05
CA HIS A 879 -21.74 0.84 -25.75
C HIS A 879 -21.13 -0.55 -25.92
N MET A 880 -20.12 -0.87 -25.12
CA MET A 880 -19.54 -2.20 -25.00
C MET A 880 -20.10 -2.88 -23.75
N ASP A 881 -20.66 -4.08 -23.91
CA ASP A 881 -21.03 -4.88 -22.74
C ASP A 881 -19.79 -5.37 -21.96
N PRO A 882 -19.95 -5.81 -20.69
CA PRO A 882 -18.83 -6.35 -19.90
C PRO A 882 -18.18 -7.59 -20.52
N GLY A 883 -18.84 -8.24 -21.48
CA GLY A 883 -18.30 -9.34 -22.27
C GLY A 883 -17.43 -8.91 -23.45
N GLY A 884 -17.22 -7.61 -23.65
CA GLY A 884 -16.37 -7.04 -24.70
C GLY A 884 -17.07 -6.81 -26.04
N ASN A 885 -18.41 -6.91 -26.12
CA ASN A 885 -19.14 -6.76 -27.38
C ASN A 885 -19.69 -5.35 -27.55
N TRP A 886 -19.26 -4.67 -28.62
CA TRP A 886 -19.75 -3.34 -28.99
C TRP A 886 -21.15 -3.39 -29.62
N SER A 887 -22.00 -2.44 -29.22
CA SER A 887 -23.31 -2.20 -29.80
C SER A 887 -23.22 -1.64 -31.23
N ALA A 888 -24.38 -1.58 -31.90
CA ALA A 888 -24.51 -0.74 -33.08
C ALA A 888 -24.23 0.73 -32.71
N ARG A 889 -23.68 1.48 -33.68
CA ARG A 889 -23.40 2.91 -33.53
C ARG A 889 -24.69 3.70 -33.71
N GLU A 890 -25.03 4.52 -32.73
CA GLU A 890 -26.28 5.27 -32.68
C GLU A 890 -25.98 6.77 -32.93
N PRO A 891 -26.68 7.45 -33.85
CA PRO A 891 -26.55 8.89 -34.02
C PRO A 891 -27.27 9.61 -32.89
N VAL A 892 -26.53 10.44 -32.15
CA VAL A 892 -27.08 11.33 -31.10
C VAL A 892 -27.52 12.66 -31.71
N SER A 893 -26.77 13.17 -32.70
CA SER A 893 -27.14 14.37 -33.46
C SER A 893 -27.42 14.06 -34.93
N ASP A 894 -28.14 14.96 -35.58
CA ASP A 894 -28.63 14.81 -36.96
C ASP A 894 -27.62 15.25 -38.04
N GLY A 895 -26.44 15.76 -37.65
CA GLY A 895 -25.41 16.25 -38.57
C GLY A 895 -25.81 17.52 -39.34
N SER A 896 -26.76 18.31 -38.81
CA SER A 896 -27.27 19.53 -39.46
C SER A 896 -26.29 20.72 -39.44
N ALA A 897 -25.30 20.72 -38.55
CA ALA A 897 -24.27 21.74 -38.42
C ALA A 897 -22.97 21.11 -37.90
N GLU A 898 -21.85 21.84 -37.95
CA GLU A 898 -20.62 21.35 -37.33
C GLU A 898 -20.86 21.14 -35.82
N CYS A 899 -20.30 20.06 -35.26
CA CYS A 899 -20.41 19.73 -33.83
C CYS A 899 -19.17 18.97 -33.33
N GLY A 900 -18.90 19.05 -32.03
CA GLY A 900 -17.75 18.39 -31.41
C GLY A 900 -17.70 18.52 -29.88
N GLY A 901 -16.61 18.01 -29.31
CA GLY A 901 -16.37 18.05 -27.86
C GLY A 901 -17.35 17.20 -27.03
N ALA A 902 -17.93 16.14 -27.60
CA ALA A 902 -18.97 15.38 -26.91
C ALA A 902 -18.46 14.71 -25.63
N GLN A 903 -19.21 14.85 -24.54
CA GLN A 903 -19.01 14.13 -23.29
C GLN A 903 -20.21 13.26 -22.96
N VAL A 904 -19.95 12.16 -22.26
CA VAL A 904 -20.95 11.18 -21.83
C VAL A 904 -20.83 10.93 -20.34
N ALA A 905 -21.97 10.78 -19.68
CA ALA A 905 -22.08 10.30 -18.30
C ALA A 905 -23.28 9.36 -18.20
N VAL A 906 -23.24 8.44 -17.25
CA VAL A 906 -24.29 7.44 -17.02
C VAL A 906 -24.82 7.61 -15.60
N ASP A 907 -26.14 7.64 -15.46
CA ASP A 907 -26.80 7.46 -14.19
C ASP A 907 -26.87 5.96 -13.89
N ASP A 908 -26.03 5.48 -12.98
CA ASP A 908 -25.94 4.05 -12.65
C ASP A 908 -27.22 3.48 -12.01
N ALA A 909 -28.03 4.32 -11.35
CA ALA A 909 -29.27 3.89 -10.72
C ALA A 909 -30.38 3.62 -11.76
N THR A 910 -30.42 4.42 -12.83
CA THR A 910 -31.48 4.34 -13.85
C THR A 910 -31.03 3.76 -15.19
N GLY A 911 -29.72 3.69 -15.43
CA GLY A 911 -29.11 3.32 -16.71
C GLY A 911 -29.32 4.38 -17.80
N VAL A 912 -29.70 5.60 -17.44
CA VAL A 912 -29.90 6.71 -18.38
C VAL A 912 -28.54 7.26 -18.78
N VAL A 913 -28.32 7.40 -20.08
CA VAL A 913 -27.06 7.93 -20.63
C VAL A 913 -27.26 9.38 -21.02
N HIS A 914 -26.44 10.29 -20.50
CA HIS A 914 -26.45 11.72 -20.80
C HIS A 914 -25.32 12.05 -21.75
N VAL A 915 -25.61 12.80 -22.82
CA VAL A 915 -24.61 13.27 -23.77
C VAL A 915 -24.73 14.77 -23.94
N VAL A 916 -23.61 15.47 -23.76
CA VAL A 916 -23.49 16.92 -23.98
C VAL A 916 -22.48 17.16 -25.09
N TRP A 917 -22.75 18.14 -25.96
CA TRP A 917 -21.82 18.52 -27.03
C TRP A 917 -22.00 19.98 -27.45
N GLY A 918 -20.97 20.55 -28.09
CA GLY A 918 -21.07 21.85 -28.76
C GLY A 918 -21.52 21.70 -30.21
N GLN A 919 -22.39 22.59 -30.67
CA GLN A 919 -22.81 22.71 -32.07
C GLN A 919 -22.62 24.14 -32.57
N TRP A 920 -22.14 24.30 -33.81
CA TRP A 920 -21.78 25.57 -34.45
C TRP A 920 -22.72 25.93 -35.62
N PRO A 921 -23.96 26.36 -35.36
CA PRO A 921 -24.76 27.03 -36.39
C PRO A 921 -24.11 28.36 -36.76
N ALA A 922 -24.13 28.75 -38.04
CA ALA A 922 -23.36 29.89 -38.58
C ALA A 922 -23.43 31.17 -37.71
N GLY A 923 -22.40 31.41 -36.88
CA GLY A 923 -22.20 32.62 -36.08
C GLY A 923 -22.15 32.44 -34.57
N ASP A 924 -22.75 31.38 -34.00
CA ASP A 924 -22.88 31.16 -32.55
C ASP A 924 -22.54 29.72 -32.16
N ILE A 925 -22.21 29.46 -30.88
CA ILE A 925 -21.99 28.12 -30.34
C ILE A 925 -23.12 27.76 -29.38
N ASP A 926 -23.79 26.66 -29.63
CA ASP A 926 -24.84 26.13 -28.77
C ASP A 926 -24.30 24.91 -28.03
N LEU A 927 -24.39 24.93 -26.70
CA LEU A 927 -24.19 23.73 -25.90
C LEU A 927 -25.51 22.94 -25.90
N LEU A 928 -25.46 21.67 -26.26
CA LEU A 928 -26.64 20.81 -26.40
C LEU A 928 -26.54 19.59 -25.49
N HIS A 929 -27.70 19.11 -25.05
CA HIS A 929 -27.86 17.92 -24.23
C HIS A 929 -28.94 17.01 -24.82
N ALA A 930 -28.66 15.71 -24.82
CA ALA A 930 -29.64 14.67 -25.06
C ALA A 930 -29.42 13.54 -24.06
N TRP A 931 -30.48 12.78 -23.77
CA TRP A 931 -30.37 11.59 -22.93
C TRP A 931 -30.98 10.39 -23.65
N ARG A 932 -30.43 9.22 -23.34
CA ARG A 932 -30.92 7.94 -23.82
C ARG A 932 -31.66 7.25 -22.68
N ALA A 933 -32.96 7.11 -22.83
CA ALA A 933 -33.79 6.43 -21.83
C ALA A 933 -33.47 4.92 -21.78
N ALA A 934 -33.91 4.25 -20.70
CA ALA A 934 -33.70 2.82 -20.50
C ALA A 934 -34.29 1.94 -21.63
N ASP A 935 -35.27 2.44 -22.38
CA ASP A 935 -35.83 1.79 -23.56
C ASP A 935 -34.98 1.94 -24.83
N ARG A 936 -33.79 2.55 -24.70
CA ARG A 936 -32.81 2.80 -25.76
C ARG A 936 -33.22 3.85 -26.78
N THR A 937 -34.15 4.72 -26.43
CA THR A 937 -34.54 5.86 -27.28
C THR A 937 -33.83 7.14 -26.85
N TRP A 938 -33.36 7.91 -27.83
CA TRP A 938 -32.79 9.24 -27.60
C TRP A 938 -33.88 10.29 -27.49
N SER A 939 -33.71 11.21 -26.52
CA SER A 939 -34.49 12.43 -26.45
C SER A 939 -34.19 13.35 -27.63
N ALA A 940 -35.07 14.31 -27.90
CA ALA A 940 -34.72 15.42 -28.76
C ALA A 940 -33.61 16.27 -28.09
N PRO A 941 -32.57 16.71 -28.83
CA PRO A 941 -31.56 17.61 -28.31
C PRO A 941 -32.15 18.88 -27.71
N GLN A 942 -31.66 19.28 -26.54
CA GLN A 942 -32.05 20.49 -25.82
C GLN A 942 -30.86 21.42 -25.67
N ARG A 943 -31.07 22.72 -25.83
CA ARG A 943 -30.05 23.74 -25.65
C ARG A 943 -29.81 24.05 -24.18
N LEU A 944 -28.54 24.02 -23.77
CA LEU A 944 -28.03 24.46 -22.49
C LEU A 944 -27.46 25.89 -22.65
N GLY A 945 -27.99 26.86 -21.90
CA GLY A 945 -27.46 28.23 -21.87
C GLY A 945 -28.03 29.22 -22.92
N PRO A 946 -27.75 30.52 -22.76
CA PRO A 946 -28.30 31.59 -23.59
C PRO A 946 -27.78 31.57 -25.04
N PRO A 947 -28.56 32.08 -26.02
CA PRO A 947 -28.13 32.37 -27.40
C PRO A 947 -26.80 33.14 -27.49
N GLY A 948 -25.85 32.62 -28.28
CA GLY A 948 -24.67 33.37 -28.74
C GLY A 948 -23.45 33.43 -27.80
N GLY A 949 -23.26 32.45 -26.92
CA GLY A 949 -22.02 32.30 -26.14
C GLY A 949 -21.05 31.28 -26.74
N ASP A 950 -19.75 31.52 -26.67
CA ASP A 950 -18.76 30.50 -27.04
C ASP A 950 -18.62 29.48 -25.88
N ALA A 951 -19.23 28.29 -26.02
CA ALA A 951 -19.22 27.21 -25.03
C ALA A 951 -18.36 26.02 -25.48
N ARG A 952 -17.17 26.28 -26.06
CA ARG A 952 -16.29 25.25 -26.61
C ARG A 952 -15.81 24.21 -25.61
N TRP A 953 -15.59 24.63 -24.36
CA TRP A 953 -15.00 23.80 -23.33
C TRP A 953 -16.01 23.54 -22.23
N HIS A 954 -16.33 22.26 -22.02
CA HIS A 954 -17.32 21.84 -21.05
C HIS A 954 -16.96 20.48 -20.45
N SER A 955 -17.50 20.20 -19.27
CA SER A 955 -17.47 18.87 -18.69
C SER A 955 -18.78 18.50 -17.99
N LEU A 956 -19.09 17.21 -17.99
CA LEU A 956 -20.34 16.62 -17.51
C LEU A 956 -20.04 15.58 -16.42
N ALA A 957 -20.77 15.64 -15.31
CA ALA A 957 -20.85 14.57 -14.31
C ALA A 957 -22.32 14.35 -13.90
N VAL A 958 -22.63 13.15 -13.40
CA VAL A 958 -23.95 12.78 -12.87
C VAL A 958 -23.77 12.28 -11.45
N ASP A 959 -24.64 12.70 -10.53
CA ASP A 959 -24.66 12.19 -9.15
C ASP A 959 -25.60 10.99 -8.98
N ASP A 960 -25.51 10.32 -7.83
CA ASP A 960 -26.34 9.15 -7.49
C ASP A 960 -27.86 9.44 -7.41
N GLU A 961 -28.23 10.72 -7.33
CA GLU A 961 -29.63 11.16 -7.36
C GLU A 961 -30.15 11.37 -8.81
N GLY A 962 -29.28 11.17 -9.81
CA GLY A 962 -29.57 11.33 -11.23
C GLY A 962 -29.46 12.79 -11.73
N THR A 963 -28.80 13.67 -10.97
CA THR A 963 -28.60 15.07 -11.34
C THR A 963 -27.38 15.21 -12.25
N ALA A 964 -27.62 15.52 -13.52
CA ALA A 964 -26.57 15.88 -14.46
C ALA A 964 -26.09 17.31 -14.24
N THR A 965 -24.83 17.49 -13.87
CA THR A 965 -24.18 18.79 -13.70
C THR A 965 -23.19 19.04 -14.84
N VAL A 966 -23.28 20.22 -15.45
CA VAL A 966 -22.40 20.64 -16.54
C VAL A 966 -21.67 21.91 -16.14
N VAL A 967 -20.35 21.92 -16.31
CA VAL A 967 -19.51 23.12 -16.21
C VAL A 967 -19.03 23.50 -17.61
N TRP A 968 -19.00 24.78 -17.95
CA TRP A 968 -18.52 25.27 -19.25
C TRP A 968 -17.93 26.68 -19.11
N ASN A 969 -17.01 27.02 -20.00
CA ASN A 969 -16.50 28.39 -20.13
C ASN A 969 -17.41 29.17 -21.10
N TYR A 970 -17.63 30.46 -20.84
CA TYR A 970 -18.49 31.32 -21.66
C TYR A 970 -17.71 32.55 -22.16
N GLU A 971 -17.43 32.62 -23.47
CA GLU A 971 -16.96 33.90 -24.04
C GLU A 971 -18.13 34.82 -24.38
N ASN A 972 -18.14 36.01 -23.76
CA ASN A 972 -18.99 37.11 -24.21
C ASN A 972 -18.19 37.98 -25.17
N SER A 973 -18.66 38.14 -26.42
CA SER A 973 -17.99 38.91 -27.47
C SER A 973 -17.61 40.35 -27.04
N GLY A 974 -16.43 40.52 -26.43
CA GLY A 974 -15.91 41.80 -25.94
C GLY A 974 -15.36 41.84 -24.50
N LEU A 975 -15.45 40.75 -23.71
CA LEU A 975 -14.83 40.63 -22.37
C LEU A 975 -13.92 39.39 -22.32
N ALA A 976 -13.03 39.32 -21.32
CA ALA A 976 -12.20 38.14 -21.06
C ALA A 976 -13.08 36.89 -20.88
N GLU A 977 -12.57 35.71 -21.26
CA GLU A 977 -13.23 34.42 -21.02
C GLU A 977 -13.60 34.30 -19.52
N THR A 978 -14.85 33.96 -19.21
CA THR A 978 -15.36 33.71 -17.85
C THR A 978 -15.93 32.31 -17.76
#